data_AF-A0A377WCJ0-F1
#
_entry.id   AF-A0A377WCJ0-F1
#
_cell.length_a   1.000
_cell.length_b   1.000
_cell.length_c   1.000
_cell.angle_alpha   90.00
_cell.angle_beta   90.00
_cell.angle_gamma   90.00
#
_symmetry.space_group_name_H-M   'P 1'
#
loop_
_entity.id
_entity.type
_entity.pdbx_description
1 polymer ?
#
loop_
_entity_poly.entity_id
_entity_poly.type
_entity_poly.pdbx_seq_one_letter_code
_entity_poly.pdbx_strand_id
1 'polypeptide(L)'
;MKTEQLIPLCRRYHAMLLHSDEQTISIAVVNTPPAELMEALRFATQKRIDIECWSQEQMDKRLQAQEKQAQLAQNDGPENIAERVNQILEQALRQRASDIHIEPTETHLRIRLRVDGVLHALPLLATELAAPVIARLKVLASLDIAEHRLPQDGQFALNLAGRPLSFRIATLPCRYGEKIVLRLLHQVDQALDLEALGLSSSQLAAFRQALNQPQGLLLVTGPTGSGKTVTLYSALQARNREQVNICSVEDPLEIPIAGMNQTQINPRAGLTFHSVLRALLRQDPDIVMVGEIRDAETAEIALKAAQTGHLVLSTLHTNSTSETLTRLQQMGIARWMISSALSLVIAQRLVRKLCPHCRRNAGSAADLPHSLWPRPLPRWQAAGCEHCYHGYYGRLALFEVLPVTPGLRQGIVQGLNAIEIESLARATGMMTLFESGCQAIEQGLTSLEEVVRVLGIPMATKRLWRWRGIDVQGAPCQGMLWQTKRLEVLQHLQQQRVIPLAVRRCAVKQSLWHPRYSCETIRQLATLLQAGLPLAEGLSLLAQQQSHAQWQALLEALGRELAQGVAFSAALAQWPQAFPPLYLAMISTGELTGKLDICCLQLANQQQEQQRLASKVKKALRYPLIVLSLALLVVLGMLYFVLPEFTAIYQTFSTPLPLLTRMVVAAGDMLSRGWPLLLASLLSPLLLNQLIRRRSDWLLRRQRLLNALPLIGSLIGGQQLSLIFTILALTQSAGISFLQGLQSVEESLSCPLWRQRLAQARALIVQGEPIWQALSRCGGFTPLCLQLIRTGESAGALDQMLENLAHHHREQTYQRADSLAAHLEPMMLVITGSLVGILVVAMYLPVFHLGDAIGGVGG
;
A
#
# COMPACT_ATOMS: atom_id res chain seq x y z
N MET A 1 -55.27 22.91 -26.70
CA MET A 1 -54.88 24.24 -26.17
C MET A 1 -53.60 24.10 -25.35
N LYS A 2 -52.62 24.99 -25.48
CA LYS A 2 -51.39 24.96 -24.65
C LYS A 2 -51.74 25.39 -23.21
N THR A 3 -51.07 24.82 -22.20
CA THR A 3 -51.31 25.05 -20.77
C THR A 3 -51.33 26.55 -20.38
N GLU A 4 -50.55 27.36 -21.10
CA GLU A 4 -50.46 28.82 -20.93
C GLU A 4 -51.79 29.56 -21.13
N GLN A 5 -52.72 29.03 -21.92
CA GLN A 5 -54.03 29.66 -22.14
C GLN A 5 -55.10 29.18 -21.13
N LEU A 6 -54.86 28.10 -20.40
CA LEU A 6 -55.78 27.57 -19.39
C LEU A 6 -55.68 28.30 -18.05
N ILE A 7 -54.48 28.75 -17.70
CA ILE A 7 -54.23 29.51 -16.47
C ILE A 7 -55.05 30.81 -16.39
N PRO A 8 -55.06 31.70 -17.40
CA PRO A 8 -55.87 32.92 -17.35
C PRO A 8 -57.38 32.62 -17.38
N LEU A 9 -57.80 31.55 -18.04
CA LEU A 9 -59.20 31.10 -18.04
C LEU A 9 -59.64 30.67 -16.63
N CYS A 10 -58.84 29.84 -15.94
CA CYS A 10 -59.15 29.41 -14.57
C CYS A 10 -59.19 30.61 -13.61
N ARG A 11 -58.22 31.54 -13.71
CA ARG A 11 -58.17 32.75 -12.87
C ARG A 11 -59.41 33.63 -13.01
N ARG A 12 -59.97 33.75 -14.23
CA ARG A 12 -61.17 34.56 -14.50
C ARG A 12 -62.40 34.09 -13.70
N TYR A 13 -62.47 32.80 -13.39
CA TYR A 13 -63.59 32.19 -12.68
C TYR A 13 -63.20 31.72 -11.27
N HIS A 14 -62.16 32.32 -10.66
CA HIS A 14 -61.69 31.98 -9.32
C HIS A 14 -61.34 30.50 -9.12
N ALA A 15 -60.88 29.84 -10.18
CA ALA A 15 -60.37 28.48 -10.17
C ALA A 15 -58.84 28.47 -10.29
N MET A 16 -58.21 27.47 -9.69
CA MET A 16 -56.77 27.24 -9.77
C MET A 16 -56.48 25.97 -10.56
N LEU A 17 -55.67 26.08 -11.62
CA LEU A 17 -55.17 24.90 -12.34
C LEU A 17 -54.15 24.16 -11.46
N LEU A 18 -54.42 22.89 -11.14
CA LEU A 18 -53.53 22.05 -10.33
C LEU A 18 -52.57 21.25 -11.22
N HIS A 19 -53.12 20.61 -12.24
CA HIS A 19 -52.39 19.75 -13.16
C HIS A 19 -53.03 19.78 -14.54
N SER A 20 -52.22 19.64 -15.59
CA SER A 20 -52.71 19.41 -16.95
C SER A 20 -51.76 18.46 -17.66
N ASP A 21 -52.26 17.29 -18.01
CA ASP A 21 -51.58 16.31 -18.87
C ASP A 21 -52.23 16.29 -20.27
N GLU A 22 -51.90 15.34 -21.13
CA GLU A 22 -52.47 15.26 -22.49
C GLU A 22 -53.97 14.92 -22.54
N GLN A 23 -54.53 14.25 -21.51
CA GLN A 23 -55.89 13.70 -21.51
C GLN A 23 -56.80 14.29 -20.42
N THR A 24 -56.22 14.85 -19.36
CA THR A 24 -56.89 15.32 -18.15
C THR A 24 -56.42 16.72 -17.73
N ILE A 25 -57.33 17.44 -17.10
CA ILE A 25 -57.11 18.74 -16.48
C ILE A 25 -57.70 18.68 -15.08
N SER A 26 -56.87 18.90 -14.07
CA SER A 26 -57.29 18.98 -12.67
C SER A 26 -57.33 20.44 -12.24
N ILE A 27 -58.47 20.90 -11.74
CA ILE A 27 -58.67 22.26 -11.23
C ILE A 27 -59.18 22.22 -9.78
N ALA A 28 -58.75 23.19 -8.99
CA ALA A 28 -59.34 23.48 -7.68
C ALA A 28 -60.32 24.66 -7.79
N VAL A 29 -61.50 24.53 -7.19
CA VAL A 29 -62.49 25.61 -7.06
C VAL A 29 -62.96 25.70 -5.62
N VAL A 30 -63.25 26.91 -5.15
CA VAL A 30 -63.78 27.09 -3.79
C VAL A 30 -65.25 26.66 -3.76
N ASN A 31 -65.57 25.68 -2.90
CA ASN A 31 -66.91 25.13 -2.66
C ASN A 31 -67.57 24.45 -3.86
N THR A 32 -68.04 25.21 -4.85
CA THR A 32 -68.81 24.70 -6.00
C THR A 32 -68.36 25.35 -7.31
N PRO A 33 -68.19 24.57 -8.40
CA PRO A 33 -67.78 25.12 -9.68
C PRO A 33 -68.91 25.95 -10.33
N PRO A 34 -68.64 27.18 -10.79
CA PRO A 34 -69.59 27.95 -11.58
C PRO A 34 -69.95 27.21 -12.89
N ALA A 35 -71.23 27.21 -13.28
CA ALA A 35 -71.68 26.57 -14.53
C ALA A 35 -70.94 27.13 -15.77
N GLU A 36 -70.69 28.44 -15.77
CA GLU A 36 -69.97 29.15 -16.84
C GLU A 36 -68.51 28.70 -16.98
N LEU A 37 -67.85 28.34 -15.88
CA LEU A 37 -66.48 27.81 -15.90
C LEU A 37 -66.44 26.44 -16.59
N MET A 38 -67.44 25.60 -16.31
CA MET A 38 -67.54 24.26 -16.91
C MET A 38 -67.78 24.33 -18.42
N GLU A 39 -68.63 25.25 -18.87
CA GLU A 39 -68.84 25.49 -20.30
C GLU A 39 -67.58 26.03 -20.96
N ALA A 40 -66.91 27.00 -20.34
CA ALA A 40 -65.69 27.60 -20.86
C ALA A 40 -64.55 26.57 -20.97
N LEU A 41 -64.37 25.68 -19.99
CA LEU A 41 -63.35 24.64 -20.03
C LEU A 41 -63.66 23.52 -21.02
N ARG A 42 -64.94 23.14 -21.17
CA ARG A 42 -65.39 22.17 -22.18
C ARG A 42 -65.27 22.70 -23.61
N PHE A 43 -65.48 24.01 -23.79
CA PHE A 43 -65.29 24.67 -25.08
C PHE A 43 -63.80 24.82 -25.41
N ALA A 44 -62.99 25.20 -24.42
CA ALA A 44 -61.55 25.40 -24.58
C ALA A 44 -60.76 24.09 -24.74
N THR A 45 -61.27 22.98 -24.18
CA THR A 45 -60.56 21.70 -24.14
C THR A 45 -61.50 20.51 -24.28
N GLN A 46 -61.08 19.51 -25.06
CA GLN A 46 -61.74 18.21 -25.15
C GLN A 46 -61.20 17.20 -24.10
N LYS A 47 -60.47 17.68 -23.09
CA LYS A 47 -59.85 16.85 -22.05
C LYS A 47 -60.84 16.55 -20.94
N ARG A 48 -60.62 15.46 -20.21
CA ARG A 48 -61.39 15.16 -19.00
C ARG A 48 -61.07 16.18 -17.91
N ILE A 49 -62.10 16.77 -17.30
CA ILE A 49 -61.94 17.80 -16.26
C ILE A 49 -62.23 17.16 -14.91
N ASP A 50 -61.21 17.08 -14.06
CA ASP A 50 -61.32 16.66 -12.67
C ASP A 50 -61.33 17.90 -11.77
N ILE A 51 -62.32 18.00 -10.89
CA ILE A 51 -62.56 19.18 -10.07
C ILE A 51 -62.38 18.81 -8.61
N GLU A 52 -61.46 19.50 -7.95
CA GLU A 52 -61.29 19.45 -6.50
C GLU A 52 -61.98 20.65 -5.86
N CYS A 53 -62.96 20.39 -4.99
CA CYS A 53 -63.59 21.44 -4.20
C CYS A 53 -62.73 21.71 -2.96
N TRP A 54 -62.14 22.90 -2.89
CA TRP A 54 -61.30 23.32 -1.77
C TRP A 54 -62.06 24.31 -0.87
N SER A 55 -61.66 24.38 0.39
CA SER A 55 -62.08 25.48 1.28
C SER A 55 -61.33 26.77 0.93
N GLN A 56 -61.90 27.92 1.31
CA GLN A 56 -61.26 29.23 1.13
C GLN A 56 -59.85 29.23 1.77
N GLU A 57 -59.71 28.61 2.94
CA GLU A 57 -58.44 28.53 3.67
C GLU A 57 -57.37 27.69 2.94
N GLN A 58 -57.78 26.63 2.24
CA GLN A 58 -56.87 25.81 1.43
C GLN A 58 -56.39 26.57 0.18
N MET A 59 -57.30 27.32 -0.46
CA MET A 59 -56.98 28.15 -1.62
C MET A 59 -56.00 29.27 -1.25
N ASP A 60 -56.24 29.96 -0.14
CA ASP A 60 -55.39 31.06 0.34
C ASP A 60 -54.00 30.57 0.76
N LYS A 61 -53.91 29.43 1.47
CA LYS A 61 -52.62 28.80 1.81
C LYS A 61 -51.80 28.44 0.56
N ARG A 62 -52.46 28.01 -0.52
CA ARG A 62 -51.79 27.65 -1.76
C ARG A 62 -51.35 28.87 -2.57
N LEU A 63 -52.19 29.91 -2.64
CA LEU A 63 -51.86 31.19 -3.25
C LEU A 63 -50.67 31.85 -2.53
N GLN A 64 -50.68 31.88 -1.20
CA GLN A 64 -49.55 32.38 -0.41
C GLN A 64 -48.27 31.56 -0.63
N ALA A 65 -48.36 30.24 -0.79
CA ALA A 65 -47.20 29.41 -1.11
C ALA A 65 -46.65 29.71 -2.52
N GLN A 66 -47.51 29.93 -3.52
CA GLN A 66 -47.11 30.34 -4.87
C GLN A 66 -46.56 31.76 -4.93
N GLU A 67 -47.15 32.72 -4.22
CA GLU A 67 -46.67 34.09 -4.10
C GLU A 67 -45.35 34.15 -3.36
N LYS A 68 -45.16 33.35 -2.31
CA LYS A 68 -43.87 33.25 -1.61
C LYS A 68 -42.79 32.61 -2.50
N GLN A 69 -43.14 31.62 -3.33
CA GLN A 69 -42.24 31.08 -4.37
C GLN A 69 -41.93 32.07 -5.49
N ALA A 70 -42.92 32.87 -5.93
CA ALA A 70 -42.74 33.89 -6.96
C ALA A 70 -41.96 35.11 -6.45
N GLN A 71 -42.16 35.52 -5.20
CA GLN A 71 -41.41 36.59 -4.53
C GLN A 71 -39.97 36.18 -4.22
N LEU A 72 -39.71 34.90 -3.88
CA LEU A 72 -38.35 34.35 -3.77
C LEU A 72 -37.62 34.30 -5.14
N ALA A 73 -38.34 34.38 -6.26
CA ALA A 73 -37.76 34.45 -7.61
C ALA A 73 -37.63 35.89 -8.16
N GLN A 74 -38.15 36.91 -7.46
CA GLN A 74 -38.25 38.29 -7.97
C GLN A 74 -37.26 39.29 -7.35
N ASN A 75 -36.50 38.93 -6.32
CA ASN A 75 -35.59 39.87 -5.65
C ASN A 75 -34.16 39.96 -6.24
N ASP A 76 -33.85 39.26 -7.33
CA ASP A 76 -32.69 39.54 -8.19
C ASP A 76 -33.02 39.06 -9.62
N GLY A 77 -33.03 39.97 -10.59
CA GLY A 77 -33.55 39.67 -11.94
C GLY A 77 -32.89 38.45 -12.62
N PRO A 78 -33.67 37.60 -13.33
CA PRO A 78 -33.17 36.40 -14.01
C PRO A 78 -32.12 36.69 -15.11
N GLU A 79 -32.11 37.90 -15.68
CA GLU A 79 -31.10 38.32 -16.67
C GLU A 79 -29.70 38.44 -16.03
N ASN A 80 -29.59 38.93 -14.79
CA ASN A 80 -28.31 39.15 -14.11
C ASN A 80 -27.63 37.83 -13.71
N ILE A 81 -28.40 36.81 -13.31
CA ILE A 81 -27.85 35.49 -12.93
C ILE A 81 -27.38 34.72 -14.17
N ALA A 82 -28.15 34.76 -15.27
CA ALA A 82 -27.76 34.12 -16.51
C ALA A 82 -26.46 34.72 -17.07
N GLU A 83 -26.35 36.05 -17.07
CA GLU A 83 -25.11 36.75 -17.45
C GLU A 83 -23.95 36.41 -16.52
N ARG A 84 -24.18 36.36 -15.20
CA ARG A 84 -23.14 35.97 -14.23
C ARG A 84 -22.62 34.57 -14.49
N VAL A 85 -23.50 33.59 -14.74
CA VAL A 85 -23.09 32.22 -15.09
C VAL A 85 -22.29 32.23 -16.39
N ASN A 86 -22.75 32.94 -17.43
CA ASN A 86 -22.00 33.07 -18.68
C ASN A 86 -20.61 33.70 -18.47
N GLN A 87 -20.50 34.76 -17.66
CA GLN A 87 -19.23 35.39 -17.30
C GLN A 87 -18.27 34.42 -16.61
N ILE A 88 -18.77 33.58 -15.69
CA ILE A 88 -17.98 32.53 -15.02
C ILE A 88 -17.47 31.51 -16.04
N LEU A 89 -18.35 31.05 -16.95
CA LEU A 89 -17.97 30.09 -18.00
C LEU A 89 -16.95 30.70 -18.98
N GLU A 90 -17.15 31.94 -19.42
CA GLU A 90 -16.21 32.66 -20.28
C GLU A 90 -14.87 32.93 -19.60
N GLN A 91 -14.87 33.25 -18.30
CA GLN A 91 -13.66 33.39 -17.52
C GLN A 91 -12.92 32.04 -17.42
N ALA A 92 -13.65 30.95 -17.17
CA ALA A 92 -13.08 29.61 -17.15
C ALA A 92 -12.42 29.25 -18.49
N LEU A 93 -13.05 29.60 -19.61
CA LEU A 93 -12.52 29.38 -20.96
C LEU A 93 -11.27 30.21 -21.23
N ARG A 94 -11.30 31.52 -20.93
CA ARG A 94 -10.12 32.40 -21.06
C ARG A 94 -8.93 31.89 -20.26
N GLN A 95 -9.19 31.34 -19.07
CA GLN A 95 -8.16 30.76 -18.20
C GLN A 95 -7.79 29.31 -18.55
N ARG A 96 -8.44 28.70 -19.56
CA ARG A 96 -8.21 27.31 -20.01
C ARG A 96 -8.48 26.28 -18.91
N ALA A 97 -9.54 26.48 -18.14
CA ALA A 97 -9.95 25.56 -17.09
C ALA A 97 -10.53 24.26 -17.67
N SER A 98 -10.16 23.11 -17.10
CA SER A 98 -10.74 21.80 -17.42
C SER A 98 -12.05 21.56 -16.68
N ASP A 99 -12.13 22.03 -15.43
CA ASP A 99 -13.28 21.85 -14.56
C ASP A 99 -13.58 23.15 -13.81
N ILE A 100 -14.86 23.41 -13.58
CA ILE A 100 -15.39 24.53 -12.81
C ILE A 100 -16.08 23.94 -11.59
N HIS A 101 -15.57 24.26 -10.41
CA HIS A 101 -16.12 23.81 -9.13
C HIS A 101 -16.90 24.95 -8.49
N ILE A 102 -18.17 24.71 -8.19
CA ILE A 102 -19.07 25.65 -7.54
C ILE A 102 -19.51 25.01 -6.23
N GLU A 103 -19.07 25.60 -5.11
CA GLU A 103 -19.17 25.00 -3.79
C GLU A 103 -19.83 26.00 -2.82
N PRO A 104 -21.07 25.76 -2.39
CA PRO A 104 -21.69 26.57 -1.36
C PRO A 104 -21.03 26.28 0.00
N THR A 105 -20.73 27.34 0.74
CA THR A 105 -20.24 27.26 2.12
C THR A 105 -21.23 27.98 3.04
N GLU A 106 -20.95 27.98 4.35
CA GLU A 106 -21.80 28.65 5.33
C GLU A 106 -21.96 30.16 5.06
N THR A 107 -20.88 30.83 4.63
CA THR A 107 -20.82 32.31 4.57
C THR A 107 -20.64 32.88 3.17
N HIS A 108 -20.30 32.06 2.18
CA HIS A 108 -20.08 32.50 0.80
C HIS A 108 -20.22 31.36 -0.22
N LEU A 109 -20.42 31.73 -1.48
CA LEU A 109 -20.31 30.81 -2.62
C LEU A 109 -18.88 30.82 -3.15
N ARG A 110 -18.21 29.66 -3.06
CA ARG A 110 -16.82 29.49 -3.51
C ARG A 110 -16.78 28.90 -4.91
N ILE A 111 -16.21 29.64 -5.86
CA ILE A 111 -15.94 29.13 -7.21
C ILE A 111 -14.44 28.86 -7.37
N ARG A 112 -14.10 27.68 -7.87
CA ARG A 112 -12.71 27.29 -8.16
C ARG A 112 -12.60 26.74 -9.58
N LEU A 113 -11.60 27.19 -10.32
CA LEU A 113 -11.28 26.70 -11.63
C LEU A 113 -10.12 25.71 -11.53
N ARG A 114 -10.22 24.57 -12.21
CA ARG A 114 -9.10 23.66 -12.38
C ARG A 114 -8.35 24.03 -13.65
N VAL A 115 -7.21 24.69 -13.51
CA VAL A 115 -6.35 25.08 -14.65
C VAL A 115 -5.08 24.25 -14.61
N ASP A 116 -4.77 23.57 -15.72
CA ASP A 116 -3.61 22.69 -15.85
C ASP A 116 -3.47 21.68 -14.67
N GLY A 117 -4.61 21.20 -14.14
CA GLY A 117 -4.70 20.22 -13.06
C GLY A 117 -4.74 20.80 -11.63
N VAL A 118 -4.46 22.09 -11.44
CA VAL A 118 -4.43 22.76 -10.13
C VAL A 118 -5.69 23.60 -9.91
N LEU A 119 -6.23 23.58 -8.69
CA LEU A 119 -7.39 24.38 -8.32
C LEU A 119 -7.00 25.82 -7.97
N HIS A 120 -7.71 26.76 -8.56
CA HIS A 120 -7.52 28.18 -8.35
C HIS A 120 -8.85 28.82 -7.98
N ALA A 121 -8.86 29.55 -6.87
CA ALA A 121 -10.06 30.23 -6.40
C ALA A 121 -10.31 31.50 -7.20
N LEU A 122 -11.56 31.69 -7.61
CA LEU A 122 -12.05 32.98 -8.07
C LEU A 122 -12.47 33.83 -6.86
N PRO A 123 -12.70 35.15 -7.04
CA PRO A 123 -13.29 35.99 -6.00
C PRO A 123 -14.56 35.35 -5.43
N LEU A 124 -14.70 35.42 -4.10
CA LEU A 124 -15.84 34.84 -3.39
C LEU A 124 -17.12 35.59 -3.76
N LEU A 125 -18.20 34.85 -3.97
CA LEU A 125 -19.53 35.41 -4.25
C LEU A 125 -20.41 35.33 -3.00
N ALA A 126 -21.41 36.21 -2.90
CA ALA A 126 -22.38 36.22 -1.81
C ALA A 126 -23.18 34.90 -1.76
N THR A 127 -23.51 34.43 -0.56
CA THR A 127 -24.26 33.16 -0.35
C THR A 127 -25.62 33.17 -1.04
N GLU A 128 -26.25 34.33 -1.15
CA GLU A 128 -27.56 34.53 -1.81
C GLU A 128 -27.54 34.08 -3.27
N LEU A 129 -26.37 34.14 -3.94
CA LEU A 129 -26.20 33.71 -5.33
C LEU A 129 -26.08 32.19 -5.48
N ALA A 130 -25.95 31.42 -4.39
CA ALA A 130 -25.75 29.97 -4.46
C ALA A 130 -26.97 29.25 -5.09
N ALA A 131 -28.16 29.43 -4.52
CA ALA A 131 -29.36 28.75 -5.00
C ALA A 131 -29.74 29.15 -6.44
N PRO A 132 -29.70 30.45 -6.83
CA PRO A 132 -29.99 30.85 -8.20
C PRO A 132 -29.00 30.32 -9.24
N VAL A 133 -27.69 30.30 -8.92
CA VAL A 133 -26.66 29.72 -9.81
C VAL A 133 -26.86 28.22 -9.99
N ILE A 134 -27.15 27.50 -8.91
CA ILE A 134 -27.44 26.06 -8.93
C ILE A 134 -28.67 25.78 -9.81
N ALA A 135 -29.78 26.50 -9.58
CA ALA A 135 -31.00 26.35 -10.35
C ALA A 135 -30.78 26.63 -11.85
N ARG A 136 -30.03 27.69 -12.20
CA ARG A 136 -29.71 28.02 -13.59
C ARG A 136 -28.91 26.90 -14.27
N LEU A 137 -27.92 26.33 -13.60
CA LEU A 137 -27.11 25.24 -14.14
C LEU A 137 -27.93 23.95 -14.30
N LYS A 138 -28.85 23.66 -13.38
CA LYS A 138 -29.78 22.54 -13.51
C LYS A 138 -30.71 22.71 -14.70
N VAL A 139 -31.27 23.91 -14.92
CA VAL A 139 -32.09 24.22 -16.10
C VAL A 139 -31.32 23.97 -17.40
N LEU A 140 -30.08 24.45 -17.51
CA LEU A 140 -29.26 24.26 -18.71
C LEU A 140 -29.04 22.80 -19.05
N ALA A 141 -28.91 21.95 -18.02
CA ALA A 141 -28.68 20.52 -18.16
C ALA A 141 -29.95 19.66 -18.09
N SER A 142 -31.14 20.27 -18.07
CA SER A 142 -32.42 19.57 -17.94
C SER A 142 -32.48 18.63 -16.71
N LEU A 143 -31.89 19.08 -15.59
CA LEU A 143 -31.91 18.40 -14.29
C LEU A 143 -33.11 18.83 -13.45
N ASP A 144 -33.51 18.00 -12.47
CA ASP A 144 -34.60 18.32 -11.56
C ASP A 144 -34.17 19.42 -10.57
N ILE A 145 -34.79 20.59 -10.73
CA ILE A 145 -34.52 21.78 -9.92
C ILE A 145 -34.99 21.59 -8.48
N ALA A 146 -36.09 20.88 -8.25
CA ALA A 146 -36.69 20.69 -6.94
C ALA A 146 -35.98 19.62 -6.11
N GLU A 147 -35.33 18.66 -6.75
CA GLU A 147 -34.58 17.61 -6.06
C GLU A 147 -33.17 18.08 -5.69
N HIS A 148 -32.90 18.23 -4.39
CA HIS A 148 -31.59 18.64 -3.86
C HIS A 148 -30.92 17.58 -2.99
N ARG A 149 -31.56 16.42 -2.78
CA ARG A 149 -31.15 15.39 -1.82
C ARG A 149 -30.43 14.22 -2.48
N LEU A 150 -30.49 14.12 -3.81
CA LEU A 150 -29.86 13.08 -4.61
C LEU A 150 -28.80 13.68 -5.54
N PRO A 151 -27.68 12.97 -5.80
CA PRO A 151 -26.76 13.35 -6.86
C PRO A 151 -27.47 13.34 -8.22
N GLN A 152 -27.14 14.30 -9.08
CA GLN A 152 -27.66 14.37 -10.45
C GLN A 152 -26.53 14.57 -11.45
N ASP A 153 -26.57 13.84 -12.56
CA ASP A 153 -25.63 13.95 -13.66
C ASP A 153 -26.37 14.38 -14.93
N GLY A 154 -25.76 15.27 -15.71
CA GLY A 154 -26.32 15.75 -16.96
C GLY A 154 -25.26 16.25 -17.93
N GLN A 155 -25.70 16.65 -19.11
CA GLN A 155 -24.86 17.30 -20.11
C GLN A 155 -25.64 18.43 -20.76
N PHE A 156 -24.93 19.47 -21.18
CA PHE A 156 -25.52 20.57 -21.93
C PHE A 156 -24.52 21.18 -22.88
N ALA A 157 -25.01 21.84 -23.93
CA ALA A 157 -24.19 22.61 -24.85
C ALA A 157 -24.58 24.09 -24.80
N LEU A 158 -23.57 24.96 -24.90
CA LEU A 158 -23.73 26.41 -24.99
C LEU A 158 -22.81 26.96 -26.07
N ASN A 159 -23.28 28.00 -26.76
CA ASN A 159 -22.42 28.78 -27.63
C ASN A 159 -21.84 29.95 -26.84
N LEU A 160 -20.54 29.91 -26.56
CA LEU A 160 -19.82 30.96 -25.82
C LEU A 160 -18.68 31.50 -26.69
N ALA A 161 -18.57 32.83 -26.81
CA ALA A 161 -17.60 33.49 -27.68
C ALA A 161 -17.55 32.94 -29.13
N GLY A 162 -18.72 32.60 -29.68
CA GLY A 162 -18.87 32.08 -31.04
C GLY A 162 -18.41 30.63 -31.25
N ARG A 163 -18.13 29.88 -30.17
CA ARG A 163 -17.76 28.46 -30.22
C ARG A 163 -18.82 27.60 -29.53
N PRO A 164 -19.31 26.53 -30.18
CA PRO A 164 -20.14 25.54 -29.50
C PRO A 164 -19.29 24.75 -28.50
N LEU A 165 -19.72 24.73 -27.24
CA LEU A 165 -19.04 24.04 -26.16
C LEU A 165 -20.00 23.12 -25.44
N SER A 166 -19.54 21.91 -25.13
CA SER A 166 -20.29 20.93 -24.37
C SER A 166 -19.73 20.80 -22.96
N PHE A 167 -20.61 20.73 -21.98
CA PHE A 167 -20.27 20.55 -20.58
C PHE A 167 -20.96 19.32 -20.03
N ARG A 168 -20.23 18.56 -19.21
CA ARG A 168 -20.82 17.58 -18.30
C ARG A 168 -21.00 18.22 -16.93
N ILE A 169 -22.19 18.09 -16.36
CA ILE A 169 -22.51 18.60 -15.03
C ILE A 169 -22.73 17.42 -14.08
N ALA A 170 -22.23 17.56 -12.85
CA ALA A 170 -22.56 16.69 -11.74
C ALA A 170 -22.90 17.54 -10.51
N THR A 171 -24.05 17.27 -9.90
CA THR A 171 -24.48 17.88 -8.65
C THR A 171 -24.36 16.87 -7.51
N LEU A 172 -23.94 17.33 -6.34
CA LEU A 172 -23.80 16.51 -5.14
C LEU A 172 -24.36 17.27 -3.91
N PRO A 173 -25.35 16.71 -3.21
CA PRO A 173 -25.85 17.29 -1.96
C PRO A 173 -24.73 17.42 -0.91
N CYS A 174 -24.59 18.61 -0.34
CA CYS A 174 -23.63 18.95 0.72
C CYS A 174 -24.36 19.67 1.88
N ARG A 175 -23.66 19.87 3.01
CA ARG A 175 -24.25 20.48 4.22
C ARG A 175 -24.92 21.84 3.99
N TYR A 176 -24.32 22.68 3.14
CA TYR A 176 -24.76 24.07 2.90
C TYR A 176 -25.42 24.27 1.52
N GLY A 177 -25.88 23.19 0.88
CA GLY A 177 -26.48 23.23 -0.47
C GLY A 177 -25.87 22.20 -1.40
N GLU A 178 -26.03 22.36 -2.71
CA GLU A 178 -25.47 21.44 -3.70
C GLU A 178 -24.11 21.92 -4.22
N LYS A 179 -23.12 21.04 -4.17
CA LYS A 179 -21.87 21.24 -4.91
C LYS A 179 -22.11 20.89 -6.37
N ILE A 180 -21.67 21.76 -7.27
CA ILE A 180 -21.70 21.51 -8.72
C ILE A 180 -20.27 21.43 -9.25
N VAL A 181 -20.02 20.45 -10.11
CA VAL A 181 -18.82 20.40 -10.94
C VAL A 181 -19.25 20.40 -12.40
N LEU A 182 -18.72 21.35 -13.17
CA LEU A 182 -18.85 21.39 -14.62
C LEU A 182 -17.51 20.96 -15.21
N ARG A 183 -17.52 19.92 -16.05
CA ARG A 183 -16.36 19.51 -16.84
C ARG A 183 -16.56 19.98 -18.27
N LEU A 184 -15.62 20.74 -18.79
CA LEU A 184 -15.61 21.14 -20.19
C LEU A 184 -15.21 19.94 -21.05
N LEU A 185 -16.12 19.49 -21.91
CA LEU A 185 -15.86 18.45 -22.90
C LEU A 185 -15.18 19.14 -24.09
N HIS A 186 -13.86 19.06 -24.14
CA HIS A 186 -13.13 19.48 -25.35
C HIS A 186 -13.38 18.45 -26.44
N GLN A 187 -13.88 18.90 -27.60
CA GLN A 187 -13.63 18.18 -28.84
C GLN A 187 -12.13 18.22 -29.07
N VAL A 188 -11.50 17.05 -29.05
CA VAL A 188 -10.05 16.93 -29.20
C VAL A 188 -9.71 17.21 -30.66
N ASP A 189 -9.39 18.46 -30.99
CA ASP A 189 -8.74 18.83 -32.26
C ASP A 189 -7.25 18.40 -32.30
N GLN A 190 -6.77 17.77 -31.22
CA GLN A 190 -5.39 17.35 -31.07
C GLN A 190 -5.17 16.00 -31.77
N ALA A 191 -4.30 15.98 -32.77
CA ALA A 191 -3.89 14.73 -33.40
C ALA A 191 -3.37 13.75 -32.34
N LEU A 192 -3.97 12.56 -32.26
CA LEU A 192 -3.57 11.45 -31.38
C LEU A 192 -2.28 10.81 -31.90
N ASP A 193 -1.20 11.60 -31.91
CA ASP A 193 0.11 11.22 -32.43
C ASP A 193 1.01 10.69 -31.31
N LEU A 194 1.60 9.52 -31.55
CA LEU A 194 2.48 8.81 -30.63
C LEU A 194 3.76 9.61 -30.36
N GLU A 195 4.23 10.35 -31.37
CA GLU A 195 5.44 11.18 -31.31
C GLU A 195 5.23 12.42 -30.43
N ALA A 196 3.99 12.93 -30.38
CA ALA A 196 3.63 14.12 -29.63
C ALA A 196 3.43 13.86 -28.12
N LEU A 197 3.46 12.60 -27.67
CA LEU A 197 3.24 12.22 -26.28
C LEU A 197 4.33 12.74 -25.32
N GLY A 198 5.56 12.94 -25.81
CA GLY A 198 6.70 13.38 -25.00
C GLY A 198 7.54 12.25 -24.41
N LEU A 199 7.46 11.04 -24.98
CA LEU A 199 8.36 9.93 -24.65
C LEU A 199 9.78 10.22 -25.15
N SER A 200 10.80 9.77 -24.42
CA SER A 200 12.16 9.78 -24.94
C SER A 200 12.31 8.85 -26.15
N SER A 201 13.35 9.00 -26.96
CA SER A 201 13.56 8.14 -28.13
C SER A 201 13.64 6.65 -27.78
N SER A 202 14.30 6.29 -26.65
CA SER A 202 14.36 4.91 -26.17
C SER A 202 13.02 4.40 -25.65
N GLN A 203 12.27 5.24 -24.93
CA GLN A 203 10.93 4.91 -24.44
C GLN A 203 9.93 4.72 -25.59
N LEU A 204 9.96 5.59 -26.59
CA LEU A 204 9.11 5.51 -27.78
C LEU A 204 9.44 4.25 -28.60
N ALA A 205 10.72 3.91 -28.76
CA ALA A 205 11.13 2.68 -29.43
C ALA A 205 10.60 1.43 -28.70
N ALA A 206 10.73 1.38 -27.37
CA ALA A 206 10.18 0.29 -26.57
C ALA A 206 8.65 0.21 -26.67
N PHE A 207 7.96 1.35 -26.67
CA PHE A 207 6.52 1.40 -26.80
C PHE A 207 6.05 0.89 -28.17
N ARG A 208 6.66 1.38 -29.25
CA ARG A 208 6.40 0.90 -30.62
C ARG A 208 6.69 -0.58 -30.79
N GLN A 209 7.78 -1.07 -30.20
CA GLN A 209 8.12 -2.48 -30.24
C GLN A 209 7.03 -3.32 -29.58
N ALA A 210 6.54 -2.91 -28.41
CA ALA A 210 5.45 -3.61 -27.72
C ALA A 210 4.12 -3.55 -28.50
N LEU A 211 3.79 -2.41 -29.10
CA LEU A 211 2.57 -2.23 -29.90
C LEU A 211 2.56 -3.03 -31.21
N ASN A 212 3.74 -3.40 -31.72
CA ASN A 212 3.87 -4.20 -32.93
C ASN A 212 3.92 -5.71 -32.65
N GLN A 213 3.83 -6.14 -31.38
CA GLN A 213 3.72 -7.55 -31.05
C GLN A 213 2.34 -8.10 -31.42
N PRO A 214 2.23 -9.35 -31.88
CA PRO A 214 0.95 -9.97 -32.21
C PRO A 214 0.09 -10.19 -30.97
N GLN A 215 0.71 -10.41 -29.81
CA GLN A 215 0.02 -10.62 -28.56
C GLN A 215 0.80 -10.04 -27.38
N GLY A 216 0.10 -9.76 -26.29
CA GLY A 216 0.71 -9.32 -25.04
C GLY A 216 -0.15 -8.29 -24.32
N LEU A 217 0.12 -8.10 -23.03
CA LEU A 217 -0.56 -7.10 -22.21
C LEU A 217 0.30 -5.85 -22.06
N LEU A 218 -0.28 -4.68 -22.39
CA LEU A 218 0.31 -3.37 -22.23
C LEU A 218 -0.51 -2.54 -21.24
N LEU A 219 0.14 -2.08 -20.17
CA LEU A 219 -0.54 -1.36 -19.09
C LEU A 219 -0.04 0.08 -19.01
N VAL A 220 -0.97 1.03 -19.08
CA VAL A 220 -0.68 2.44 -18.77
C VAL A 220 -1.21 2.73 -17.37
N THR A 221 -0.33 3.16 -16.46
CA THR A 221 -0.68 3.36 -15.06
C THR A 221 -0.45 4.80 -14.58
N GLY A 222 -1.23 5.19 -13.58
CA GLY A 222 -1.17 6.50 -12.96
C GLY A 222 -2.51 6.89 -12.33
N PRO A 223 -2.55 7.97 -11.51
CA PRO A 223 -3.75 8.46 -10.88
C PRO A 223 -4.71 9.03 -11.93
N THR A 224 -5.88 9.44 -11.46
CA THR A 224 -6.83 10.16 -12.30
C THR A 224 -6.19 11.44 -12.85
N GLY A 225 -6.44 11.73 -14.13
CA GLY A 225 -5.90 12.92 -14.79
C GLY A 225 -4.41 12.85 -15.15
N SER A 226 -3.76 11.69 -15.09
CA SER A 226 -2.36 11.53 -15.51
C SER A 226 -2.17 11.39 -17.03
N GLY A 227 -3.24 11.46 -17.83
CA GLY A 227 -3.17 11.38 -19.30
C GLY A 227 -3.17 9.97 -19.89
N LYS A 228 -3.53 8.93 -19.09
CA LYS A 228 -3.55 7.52 -19.54
C LYS A 228 -4.38 7.30 -20.80
N THR A 229 -5.59 7.89 -20.83
CA THR A 229 -6.52 7.77 -21.97
C THR A 229 -5.88 8.29 -23.25
N VAL A 230 -5.25 9.47 -23.21
CA VAL A 230 -4.57 10.05 -24.38
C VAL A 230 -3.45 9.14 -24.90
N THR A 231 -2.64 8.59 -24.00
CA THR A 231 -1.56 7.65 -24.35
C THR A 231 -2.11 6.37 -24.97
N LEU A 232 -3.16 5.78 -24.40
CA LEU A 232 -3.81 4.59 -24.96
C LEU A 232 -4.44 4.88 -26.33
N TYR A 233 -5.16 5.98 -26.45
CA TYR A 233 -5.82 6.36 -27.69
C TYR A 233 -4.83 6.65 -28.82
N SER A 234 -3.70 7.28 -28.51
CA SER A 234 -2.61 7.48 -29.49
C SER A 234 -2.00 6.15 -29.94
N ALA A 235 -1.88 5.18 -29.03
CA ALA A 235 -1.43 3.84 -29.37
C ALA A 235 -2.41 3.07 -30.27
N LEU A 236 -3.70 3.16 -29.98
CA LEU A 236 -4.75 2.56 -30.80
C LEU A 236 -4.82 3.22 -32.17
N GLN A 237 -4.75 4.55 -32.24
CA GLN A 237 -4.76 5.29 -33.50
C GLN A 237 -3.59 4.90 -34.41
N ALA A 238 -2.38 4.68 -33.87
CA ALA A 238 -1.24 4.23 -34.66
C ALA A 238 -1.40 2.80 -35.23
N ARG A 239 -2.27 1.99 -34.63
CA ARG A 239 -2.60 0.63 -35.07
C ARG A 239 -3.91 0.55 -35.86
N ASN A 240 -4.67 1.64 -35.91
CA ASN A 240 -5.95 1.75 -36.59
C ASN A 240 -5.75 1.74 -38.11
N ARG A 241 -5.83 0.54 -38.69
CA ARG A 241 -5.72 0.25 -40.12
C ARG A 241 -6.86 -0.68 -40.49
N GLU A 242 -7.33 -0.64 -41.73
CA GLU A 242 -8.44 -1.47 -42.21
C GLU A 242 -8.23 -2.98 -42.00
N GLN A 243 -6.97 -3.43 -41.93
CA GLN A 243 -6.59 -4.83 -41.75
C GLN A 243 -6.52 -5.29 -40.29
N VAL A 244 -6.78 -4.40 -39.32
CA VAL A 244 -6.64 -4.68 -37.88
C VAL A 244 -7.98 -4.43 -37.20
N ASN A 245 -8.58 -5.47 -36.63
CA ASN A 245 -9.82 -5.35 -35.88
C ASN A 245 -9.54 -4.89 -34.44
N ILE A 246 -9.92 -3.65 -34.13
CA ILE A 246 -9.73 -3.03 -32.81
C ILE A 246 -11.07 -2.91 -32.10
N CYS A 247 -11.15 -3.50 -30.90
CA CYS A 247 -12.34 -3.48 -30.05
C CYS A 247 -12.04 -2.89 -28.67
N SER A 248 -12.88 -1.99 -28.17
CA SER A 248 -12.75 -1.42 -26.82
C SER A 248 -13.98 -1.60 -25.93
N VAL A 249 -13.75 -1.66 -24.62
CA VAL A 249 -14.77 -1.56 -23.57
C VAL A 249 -14.41 -0.46 -22.59
N GLU A 250 -15.30 0.51 -22.39
CA GLU A 250 -14.98 1.80 -21.73
C GLU A 250 -16.09 2.32 -20.80
N ASP A 251 -15.73 3.08 -19.77
CA ASP A 251 -16.65 3.62 -18.75
C ASP A 251 -16.23 5.05 -18.31
N PRO A 252 -16.72 6.13 -18.97
CA PRO A 252 -17.47 6.16 -20.23
C PRO A 252 -16.55 6.16 -21.46
N LEU A 253 -17.13 6.18 -22.66
CA LEU A 253 -16.41 6.47 -23.90
C LEU A 253 -16.06 7.96 -23.96
N GLU A 254 -14.76 8.28 -23.90
CA GLU A 254 -14.27 9.66 -23.81
C GLU A 254 -14.08 10.32 -25.19
N ILE A 255 -13.52 9.59 -26.17
CA ILE A 255 -13.26 10.10 -27.52
C ILE A 255 -13.77 9.06 -28.54
N PRO A 256 -14.61 9.43 -29.50
CA PRO A 256 -14.97 8.53 -30.59
C PRO A 256 -13.82 8.48 -31.63
N ILE A 257 -13.32 7.27 -31.92
CA ILE A 257 -12.32 7.02 -32.98
C ILE A 257 -13.00 6.31 -34.15
N ALA A 258 -12.94 6.93 -35.34
CA ALA A 258 -13.41 6.29 -36.56
C ALA A 258 -12.57 5.04 -36.91
N GLY A 259 -13.22 3.94 -37.29
CA GLY A 259 -12.56 2.68 -37.62
C GLY A 259 -12.34 1.71 -36.44
N MET A 260 -12.74 2.09 -35.21
CA MET A 260 -12.66 1.25 -34.02
C MET A 260 -14.07 0.88 -33.50
N ASN A 261 -14.23 -0.36 -33.04
CA ASN A 261 -15.46 -0.82 -32.40
C ASN A 261 -15.43 -0.49 -30.90
N GLN A 262 -16.12 0.58 -30.48
CA GLN A 262 -16.10 1.04 -29.09
C GLN A 262 -17.41 0.72 -28.36
N THR A 263 -17.32 -0.03 -27.26
CA THR A 263 -18.48 -0.38 -26.42
C THR A 263 -18.43 0.36 -25.10
N GLN A 264 -19.47 1.14 -24.78
CA GLN A 264 -19.60 1.77 -23.48
C GLN A 264 -20.30 0.85 -22.47
N ILE A 265 -19.81 0.85 -21.24
CA ILE A 265 -20.43 0.16 -20.10
C ILE A 265 -21.83 0.71 -19.82
N ASN A 266 -22.78 -0.20 -19.60
CA ASN A 266 -24.15 0.11 -19.23
C ASN A 266 -24.66 -0.92 -18.21
N PRO A 267 -24.48 -0.65 -16.90
CA PRO A 267 -24.86 -1.58 -15.85
C PRO A 267 -26.37 -1.87 -15.82
N ARG A 268 -27.21 -0.90 -16.21
CA ARG A 268 -28.68 -1.08 -16.27
C ARG A 268 -29.09 -2.12 -17.32
N ALA A 269 -28.33 -2.23 -18.40
CA ALA A 269 -28.52 -3.23 -19.45
C ALA A 269 -27.70 -4.52 -19.23
N GLY A 270 -26.97 -4.64 -18.11
CA GLY A 270 -26.09 -5.78 -17.82
C GLY A 270 -24.76 -5.78 -18.59
N LEU A 271 -24.40 -4.68 -19.26
CA LEU A 271 -23.12 -4.52 -19.95
C LEU A 271 -22.05 -4.07 -18.95
N THR A 272 -21.29 -5.01 -18.40
CA THR A 272 -20.18 -4.79 -17.46
C THR A 272 -18.83 -5.07 -18.13
N PHE A 273 -17.71 -4.64 -17.52
CA PHE A 273 -16.37 -4.89 -18.08
C PHE A 273 -16.14 -6.37 -18.38
N HIS A 274 -16.47 -7.25 -17.45
CA HIS A 274 -16.37 -8.70 -17.63
C HIS A 274 -17.23 -9.22 -18.79
N SER A 275 -18.53 -8.88 -18.81
CA SER A 275 -19.46 -9.47 -19.78
C SER A 275 -19.14 -9.01 -21.21
N VAL A 276 -18.81 -7.73 -21.36
CA VAL A 276 -18.42 -7.15 -22.65
C VAL A 276 -17.07 -7.68 -23.10
N LEU A 277 -16.05 -7.73 -22.22
CA LEU A 277 -14.74 -8.25 -22.58
C LEU A 277 -14.81 -9.70 -23.10
N ARG A 278 -15.61 -10.57 -22.45
CA ARG A 278 -15.83 -11.93 -22.95
C ARG A 278 -16.56 -11.98 -24.28
N ALA A 279 -17.49 -11.06 -24.52
CA ALA A 279 -18.19 -10.97 -25.79
C ALA A 279 -17.24 -10.50 -26.90
N LEU A 280 -16.41 -9.48 -26.63
CA LEU A 280 -15.42 -8.96 -27.56
C LEU A 280 -14.43 -10.04 -28.03
N LEU A 281 -13.99 -10.94 -27.14
CA LEU A 281 -13.10 -12.05 -27.52
C LEU A 281 -13.73 -13.06 -28.49
N ARG A 282 -15.06 -13.01 -28.71
CA ARG A 282 -15.76 -13.80 -29.74
C ARG A 282 -16.08 -12.99 -31.00
N GLN A 283 -15.56 -11.75 -31.10
CA GLN A 283 -15.73 -10.88 -32.26
C GLN A 283 -14.47 -10.83 -33.14
N ASP A 284 -13.59 -11.82 -32.99
CA ASP A 284 -12.32 -11.93 -33.73
C ASP A 284 -11.44 -10.66 -33.69
N PRO A 285 -11.15 -10.08 -32.51
CA PRO A 285 -10.33 -8.86 -32.43
C PRO A 285 -8.83 -9.18 -32.50
N ASP A 286 -8.06 -8.37 -33.21
CA ASP A 286 -6.59 -8.39 -33.14
C ASP A 286 -6.11 -7.65 -31.88
N ILE A 287 -6.77 -6.53 -31.58
CA ILE A 287 -6.43 -5.64 -30.46
C ILE A 287 -7.66 -5.43 -29.59
N VAL A 288 -7.51 -5.64 -28.29
CA VAL A 288 -8.55 -5.40 -27.30
C VAL A 288 -8.10 -4.30 -26.34
N MET A 289 -8.90 -3.24 -26.19
CA MET A 289 -8.68 -2.23 -25.17
C MET A 289 -9.72 -2.35 -24.06
N VAL A 290 -9.24 -2.48 -22.83
CA VAL A 290 -10.08 -2.46 -21.63
C VAL A 290 -9.80 -1.15 -20.91
N GLY A 291 -10.81 -0.29 -20.74
CA GLY A 291 -10.64 1.06 -20.19
C GLY A 291 -9.82 1.07 -18.89
N GLU A 292 -10.13 0.15 -17.97
CA GLU A 292 -9.34 -0.12 -16.78
C GLU A 292 -9.59 -1.52 -16.22
N ILE A 293 -8.60 -2.04 -15.49
CA ILE A 293 -8.72 -3.28 -14.72
C ILE A 293 -8.96 -2.93 -13.25
N ARG A 294 -10.20 -3.10 -12.77
CA ARG A 294 -10.57 -2.80 -11.37
C ARG A 294 -10.49 -4.01 -10.45
N ASP A 295 -10.70 -5.21 -10.99
CA ASP A 295 -10.90 -6.45 -10.25
C ASP A 295 -10.09 -7.63 -10.84
N ALA A 296 -10.04 -8.70 -10.05
CA ALA A 296 -9.32 -9.94 -10.37
C ALA A 296 -9.86 -10.63 -11.63
N GLU A 297 -11.18 -10.60 -11.83
CA GLU A 297 -11.84 -11.34 -12.90
C GLU A 297 -11.55 -10.70 -14.27
N THR A 298 -11.68 -9.38 -14.36
CA THR A 298 -11.31 -8.59 -15.54
C THR A 298 -9.82 -8.74 -15.84
N ALA A 299 -8.97 -8.70 -14.80
CA ALA A 299 -7.53 -8.92 -14.94
C ALA A 299 -7.23 -10.32 -15.51
N GLU A 300 -7.86 -11.36 -14.98
CA GLU A 300 -7.63 -12.74 -15.43
C GLU A 300 -8.01 -12.93 -16.90
N ILE A 301 -9.13 -12.37 -17.34
CA ILE A 301 -9.55 -12.44 -18.75
C ILE A 301 -8.58 -11.67 -19.64
N ALA A 302 -8.19 -10.46 -19.25
CA ALA A 302 -7.24 -9.64 -20.01
C ALA A 302 -5.89 -10.36 -20.17
N LEU A 303 -5.36 -10.97 -19.10
CA LEU A 303 -4.11 -11.75 -19.17
C LEU A 303 -4.25 -13.00 -20.03
N LYS A 304 -5.36 -13.73 -19.94
CA LYS A 304 -5.61 -14.92 -20.79
C LYS A 304 -5.69 -14.52 -22.26
N ALA A 305 -6.45 -13.48 -22.60
CA ALA A 305 -6.51 -12.95 -23.97
C ALA A 305 -5.12 -12.60 -24.51
N ALA A 306 -4.30 -11.93 -23.69
CA ALA A 306 -2.92 -11.59 -24.01
C ALA A 306 -2.01 -12.81 -24.22
N GLN A 307 -2.32 -13.96 -23.61
CA GLN A 307 -1.60 -15.22 -23.83
C GLN A 307 -2.10 -15.96 -25.07
N THR A 308 -3.36 -15.76 -25.46
CA THR A 308 -4.03 -16.48 -26.56
C THR A 308 -4.13 -15.63 -27.82
N GLY A 309 -3.06 -14.96 -28.22
CA GLY A 309 -2.98 -14.33 -29.55
C GLY A 309 -3.51 -12.90 -29.67
N HIS A 310 -3.90 -12.23 -28.59
CA HIS A 310 -4.43 -10.86 -28.66
C HIS A 310 -3.45 -9.83 -28.08
N LEU A 311 -3.36 -8.65 -28.68
CA LEU A 311 -2.72 -7.50 -28.05
C LEU A 311 -3.74 -6.79 -27.16
N VAL A 312 -3.51 -6.80 -25.85
CA VAL A 312 -4.43 -6.22 -24.87
C VAL A 312 -3.84 -4.95 -24.28
N LEU A 313 -4.58 -3.85 -24.35
CA LEU A 313 -4.22 -2.57 -23.76
C LEU A 313 -5.16 -2.25 -22.60
N SER A 314 -4.64 -1.81 -21.46
CA SER A 314 -5.49 -1.38 -20.36
C SER A 314 -4.82 -0.36 -19.44
N THR A 315 -5.58 0.12 -18.45
CA THR A 315 -5.08 1.01 -17.40
C THR A 315 -5.21 0.44 -16.00
N LEU A 316 -4.33 0.91 -15.12
CA LEU A 316 -4.36 0.67 -13.68
C LEU A 316 -4.06 1.96 -12.90
N HIS A 317 -4.48 2.02 -11.64
CA HIS A 317 -4.22 3.13 -10.74
C HIS A 317 -3.08 2.81 -9.74
N THR A 318 -1.83 2.86 -10.21
CA THR A 318 -0.64 2.70 -9.35
C THR A 318 0.35 3.86 -9.53
N ASN A 319 1.33 3.99 -8.62
CA ASN A 319 2.23 5.13 -8.66
C ASN A 319 3.51 4.91 -9.47
N SER A 320 3.91 3.65 -9.68
CA SER A 320 5.09 3.29 -10.47
C SER A 320 4.84 2.02 -11.30
N THR A 321 5.76 1.73 -12.21
CA THR A 321 5.73 0.50 -13.00
C THR A 321 5.95 -0.74 -12.14
N SER A 322 6.81 -0.66 -11.11
CA SER A 322 7.08 -1.76 -10.18
C SER A 322 5.89 -2.06 -9.26
N GLU A 323 5.18 -1.03 -8.78
CA GLU A 323 3.95 -1.18 -8.00
C GLU A 323 2.81 -1.83 -8.80
N THR A 324 2.76 -1.62 -10.13
CA THR A 324 1.78 -2.29 -11.01
C THR A 324 1.86 -3.81 -10.89
N LEU A 325 3.08 -4.37 -10.83
CA LEU A 325 3.28 -5.81 -10.69
C LEU A 325 2.77 -6.31 -9.33
N THR A 326 3.07 -5.57 -8.26
CA THR A 326 2.56 -5.86 -6.92
C THR A 326 1.04 -5.80 -6.90
N ARG A 327 0.43 -4.81 -7.57
CA ARG A 327 -1.03 -4.65 -7.64
C ARG A 327 -1.71 -5.82 -8.35
N LEU A 328 -1.16 -6.28 -9.48
CA LEU A 328 -1.67 -7.48 -10.17
C LEU A 328 -1.62 -8.71 -9.25
N GLN A 329 -0.54 -8.89 -8.50
CA GLN A 329 -0.42 -9.98 -7.52
C GLN A 329 -1.41 -9.86 -6.37
N GLN A 330 -1.64 -8.65 -5.85
CA GLN A 330 -2.63 -8.37 -4.80
C GLN A 330 -4.07 -8.64 -5.27
N MET A 331 -4.35 -8.48 -6.57
CA MET A 331 -5.63 -8.88 -7.18
C MET A 331 -5.72 -10.40 -7.39
N GLY A 332 -4.77 -11.21 -6.92
CA GLY A 332 -4.81 -12.66 -7.00
C GLY A 332 -4.25 -13.25 -8.30
N ILE A 333 -3.68 -12.43 -9.18
CA ILE A 333 -3.10 -12.92 -10.44
C ILE A 333 -1.77 -13.64 -10.17
N ALA A 334 -1.67 -14.87 -10.66
CA ALA A 334 -0.48 -15.69 -10.49
C ALA A 334 0.74 -15.09 -11.23
N ARG A 335 1.91 -15.13 -10.59
CA ARG A 335 3.16 -14.55 -11.12
C ARG A 335 3.56 -15.07 -12.49
N TRP A 336 3.32 -16.35 -12.75
CA TRP A 336 3.63 -16.95 -14.05
C TRP A 336 2.72 -16.42 -15.17
N MET A 337 1.46 -16.07 -14.88
CA MET A 337 0.57 -15.42 -15.85
C MET A 337 1.08 -14.02 -16.17
N ILE A 338 1.44 -13.24 -15.13
CA ILE A 338 2.00 -11.89 -15.31
C ILE A 338 3.28 -11.98 -16.16
N SER A 339 4.20 -12.87 -15.79
CA SER A 339 5.49 -13.04 -16.47
C SER A 339 5.37 -13.49 -17.93
N SER A 340 4.33 -14.25 -18.28
CA SER A 340 4.12 -14.72 -19.66
C SER A 340 3.36 -13.71 -20.52
N ALA A 341 2.32 -13.06 -19.97
CA ALA A 341 1.43 -12.16 -20.72
C ALA A 341 1.94 -10.71 -20.81
N LEU A 342 2.55 -10.19 -19.73
CA LEU A 342 2.89 -8.78 -19.62
C LEU A 342 4.08 -8.43 -20.51
N SER A 343 3.91 -7.42 -21.35
CA SER A 343 4.91 -7.00 -22.33
C SER A 343 5.54 -5.65 -21.99
N LEU A 344 4.73 -4.70 -21.54
CA LEU A 344 5.18 -3.35 -21.21
C LEU A 344 4.26 -2.71 -20.16
N VAL A 345 4.86 -2.02 -19.18
CA VAL A 345 4.15 -1.14 -18.25
C VAL A 345 4.66 0.27 -18.42
N ILE A 346 3.75 1.25 -18.55
CA ILE A 346 4.08 2.67 -18.62
C ILE A 346 3.44 3.36 -17.43
N ALA A 347 4.24 3.86 -16.49
CA ALA A 347 3.74 4.78 -15.47
C ALA A 347 3.84 6.21 -15.97
N GLN A 348 2.77 6.98 -15.77
CA GLN A 348 2.63 8.32 -16.30
C GLN A 348 2.17 9.30 -15.23
N ARG A 349 2.72 10.52 -15.32
CA ARG A 349 2.30 11.70 -14.53
C ARG A 349 2.29 12.93 -15.41
N LEU A 350 1.41 13.89 -15.11
CA LEU A 350 1.42 15.19 -15.76
C LEU A 350 1.95 16.24 -14.78
N VAL A 351 2.94 17.00 -15.22
CA VAL A 351 3.47 18.19 -14.53
C VAL A 351 3.14 19.42 -15.36
N ARG A 352 2.95 20.56 -14.72
CA ARG A 352 2.75 21.82 -15.45
C ARG A 352 4.04 22.25 -16.14
N LYS A 353 3.89 22.74 -17.37
CA LYS A 353 5.00 23.27 -18.17
C LYS A 353 5.24 24.73 -17.83
N LEU A 354 6.48 25.10 -17.56
CA LEU A 354 6.86 26.49 -17.31
C LEU A 354 6.53 27.35 -18.53
N CYS A 355 6.02 28.56 -18.28
CA CYS A 355 5.72 29.50 -19.34
C CYS A 355 7.01 29.93 -20.06
N PRO A 356 7.09 29.80 -21.40
CA PRO A 356 8.29 30.17 -22.14
C PRO A 356 8.57 31.68 -22.08
N HIS A 357 7.55 32.52 -21.86
CA HIS A 357 7.68 33.98 -21.82
C HIS A 357 8.19 34.54 -20.49
N CYS A 358 7.96 33.85 -19.37
CA CYS A 358 8.29 34.38 -18.04
C CYS A 358 9.15 33.47 -17.15
N ARG A 359 9.51 32.26 -17.61
CA ARG A 359 10.43 31.39 -16.85
C ARG A 359 11.76 32.10 -16.60
N ARG A 360 12.23 32.06 -15.36
CA ARG A 360 13.53 32.63 -14.96
C ARG A 360 14.40 31.57 -14.30
N ASN A 361 15.70 31.60 -14.58
CA ASN A 361 16.67 30.78 -13.87
C ASN A 361 17.22 31.57 -12.68
N ALA A 362 17.00 31.09 -11.45
CA ALA A 362 17.34 31.78 -10.21
C ALA A 362 18.81 31.62 -9.77
N GLY A 363 19.66 31.04 -10.63
CA GLY A 363 21.12 30.97 -10.47
C GLY A 363 21.62 29.95 -9.44
N SER A 364 21.04 29.91 -8.24
CA SER A 364 21.39 28.91 -7.21
C SER A 364 20.83 27.54 -7.59
N ALA A 365 21.69 26.54 -7.79
CA ALA A 365 21.26 25.18 -8.08
C ALA A 365 20.46 24.59 -6.91
N ALA A 366 19.41 23.83 -7.22
CA ALA A 366 18.67 23.10 -6.21
C ALA A 366 19.48 21.89 -5.73
N ASP A 367 19.71 21.80 -4.42
CA ASP A 367 20.51 20.74 -3.81
C ASP A 367 19.68 19.46 -3.60
N LEU A 368 19.76 18.55 -4.56
CA LEU A 368 19.26 17.18 -4.47
C LEU A 368 20.39 16.22 -4.09
N PRO A 369 20.15 15.24 -3.21
CA PRO A 369 21.13 14.20 -2.93
C PRO A 369 21.63 13.54 -4.23
N HIS A 370 22.94 13.36 -4.37
CA HIS A 370 23.54 12.66 -5.53
C HIS A 370 22.99 11.24 -5.75
N SER A 371 22.40 10.63 -4.73
CA SER A 371 21.73 9.33 -4.83
C SER A 371 20.41 9.36 -5.61
N LEU A 372 19.77 10.54 -5.73
CA LEU A 372 18.52 10.73 -6.47
C LEU A 372 18.77 11.29 -7.88
N TRP A 373 19.75 12.18 -8.02
CA TRP A 373 20.17 12.71 -9.32
C TRP A 373 21.64 13.12 -9.25
N PRO A 374 22.49 12.72 -10.23
CA PRO A 374 23.93 12.91 -10.13
C PRO A 374 24.38 14.38 -10.27
N ARG A 375 23.58 15.21 -10.94
CA ARG A 375 23.94 16.59 -11.33
C ARG A 375 23.16 17.63 -10.53
N PRO A 376 23.72 18.82 -10.27
CA PRO A 376 22.97 19.93 -9.68
C PRO A 376 21.87 20.38 -10.65
N LEU A 377 20.63 20.53 -10.16
CA LEU A 377 19.52 20.97 -10.99
C LEU A 377 19.42 22.50 -11.06
N PRO A 378 19.16 23.08 -12.25
CA PRO A 378 18.87 24.50 -12.36
C PRO A 378 17.57 24.84 -11.62
N ARG A 379 17.55 25.96 -10.92
CA ARG A 379 16.37 26.41 -10.19
C ARG A 379 15.53 27.34 -11.04
N TRP A 380 14.55 26.76 -11.72
CA TRP A 380 13.59 27.51 -12.50
C TRP A 380 12.46 28.08 -11.63
N GLN A 381 12.14 29.35 -11.83
CA GLN A 381 11.05 30.04 -11.16
C GLN A 381 9.89 30.33 -12.13
N ALA A 382 8.68 30.08 -11.65
CA ALA A 382 7.43 30.42 -12.32
C ALA A 382 7.02 31.86 -11.96
N ALA A 383 7.54 32.85 -12.69
CA ALA A 383 7.35 34.27 -12.35
C ALA A 383 5.91 34.78 -12.58
N GLY A 384 5.22 34.25 -13.60
CA GLY A 384 3.91 34.74 -14.02
C GLY A 384 4.00 35.90 -15.02
N CYS A 385 3.08 35.92 -15.97
CA CYS A 385 2.84 36.99 -16.96
C CYS A 385 1.43 36.84 -17.54
N GLU A 386 1.02 37.79 -18.37
CA GLU A 386 -0.32 37.85 -19.00
C GLU A 386 -0.64 36.65 -19.90
N HIS A 387 0.38 35.94 -20.40
CA HIS A 387 0.23 34.81 -21.31
C HIS A 387 0.04 33.48 -20.59
N CYS A 388 0.16 33.45 -19.26
CA CYS A 388 0.21 32.21 -18.49
C CYS A 388 -0.62 32.31 -17.23
N TYR A 389 -0.78 31.18 -16.55
CA TYR A 389 -1.49 31.11 -15.29
C TYR A 389 -0.51 30.75 -14.17
N HIS A 390 -0.17 31.73 -13.33
CA HIS A 390 0.85 31.60 -12.27
C HIS A 390 2.20 31.03 -12.75
N GLY A 391 2.66 31.46 -13.93
CA GLY A 391 3.97 31.10 -14.47
C GLY A 391 4.02 29.76 -15.20
N TYR A 392 2.87 29.09 -15.38
CA TYR A 392 2.76 27.84 -16.13
C TYR A 392 1.81 27.98 -17.33
N TYR A 393 2.10 27.25 -18.39
CA TYR A 393 1.28 27.20 -19.60
C TYR A 393 1.25 25.78 -20.17
N GLY A 394 0.15 25.06 -19.91
CA GLY A 394 -0.02 23.70 -20.38
C GLY A 394 0.67 22.67 -19.49
N ARG A 395 0.69 21.41 -19.96
CA ARG A 395 1.17 20.26 -19.22
C ARG A 395 2.20 19.48 -20.03
N LEU A 396 3.11 18.83 -19.33
CA LEU A 396 4.12 17.91 -19.83
C LEU A 396 3.87 16.54 -19.19
N ALA A 397 3.92 15.48 -19.97
CA ALA A 397 3.91 14.13 -19.45
C ALA A 397 5.31 13.68 -19.04
N LEU A 398 5.42 13.08 -17.87
CA LEU A 398 6.58 12.34 -17.39
C LEU A 398 6.26 10.86 -17.51
N PHE A 399 7.22 10.09 -18.02
CA PHE A 399 7.05 8.67 -18.29
C PHE A 399 8.15 7.85 -17.62
N GLU A 400 7.73 6.76 -17.02
CA GLU A 400 8.57 5.63 -16.61
C GLU A 400 8.07 4.42 -17.39
N VAL A 401 8.94 3.82 -18.19
CA VAL A 401 8.58 2.77 -19.14
C VAL A 401 9.38 1.53 -18.77
N LEU A 402 8.67 0.46 -18.43
CA LEU A 402 9.22 -0.83 -18.00
C LEU A 402 8.91 -1.91 -19.04
N PRO A 403 9.82 -2.17 -19.99
CA PRO A 403 9.74 -3.32 -20.89
C PRO A 403 10.00 -4.60 -20.11
N VAL A 404 9.15 -5.62 -20.29
CA VAL A 404 9.27 -6.89 -19.56
C VAL A 404 10.28 -7.82 -20.25
N THR A 405 11.55 -7.58 -19.94
CA THR A 405 12.69 -8.36 -20.46
C THR A 405 12.78 -9.77 -19.86
N PRO A 406 13.53 -10.72 -20.46
CA PRO A 406 13.70 -12.07 -19.90
C PRO A 406 14.18 -12.09 -18.44
N GLY A 407 15.10 -11.18 -18.07
CA GLY A 407 15.57 -11.04 -16.69
C GLY A 407 14.46 -10.60 -15.73
N LEU A 408 13.63 -9.63 -16.15
CA LEU A 408 12.46 -9.20 -15.38
C LEU A 408 11.41 -10.31 -15.28
N ARG A 409 11.17 -11.07 -16.36
CA ARG A 409 10.26 -12.24 -16.35
C ARG A 409 10.68 -13.25 -15.28
N GLN A 410 11.97 -13.55 -15.19
CA GLN A 410 12.51 -14.44 -14.17
C GLN A 410 12.35 -13.86 -12.76
N GLY A 411 12.64 -12.56 -12.57
CA GLY A 411 12.44 -11.87 -11.30
C GLY A 411 10.98 -11.87 -10.82
N ILE A 412 10.04 -11.68 -11.75
CA ILE A 412 8.59 -11.77 -11.47
C ILE A 412 8.22 -13.17 -10.99
N VAL A 413 8.68 -14.23 -11.68
CA VAL A 413 8.39 -15.62 -11.28
C VAL A 413 8.98 -15.95 -9.90
N GLN A 414 10.20 -15.48 -9.63
CA GLN A 414 10.88 -15.67 -8.34
C GLN A 414 10.22 -14.91 -7.19
N GLY A 415 9.35 -13.93 -7.48
CA GLY A 415 8.66 -13.13 -6.46
C GLY A 415 9.55 -12.07 -5.83
N LEU A 416 10.45 -11.47 -6.62
CA LEU A 416 11.19 -10.28 -6.20
C LEU A 416 10.22 -9.15 -5.82
N ASN A 417 10.61 -8.35 -4.84
CA ASN A 417 9.80 -7.21 -4.40
C ASN A 417 9.94 -6.02 -5.37
N ALA A 418 9.08 -5.00 -5.21
CA ALA A 418 9.03 -3.85 -6.11
C ALA A 418 10.38 -3.08 -6.20
N ILE A 419 11.13 -2.98 -5.11
CA ILE A 419 12.43 -2.29 -5.05
C ILE A 419 13.49 -3.07 -5.84
N GLU A 420 13.50 -4.39 -5.69
CA GLU A 420 14.42 -5.28 -6.42
C GLU A 420 14.12 -5.27 -7.92
N ILE A 421 12.84 -5.30 -8.30
CA ILE A 421 12.41 -5.19 -9.70
C ILE A 421 12.80 -3.84 -10.29
N GLU A 422 12.56 -2.74 -9.57
CA GLU A 422 12.98 -1.40 -10.01
C GLU A 422 14.50 -1.34 -10.19
N SER A 423 15.26 -1.88 -9.24
CA SER A 423 16.73 -1.91 -9.31
C SER A 423 17.22 -2.68 -10.54
N LEU A 424 16.60 -3.81 -10.86
CA LEU A 424 16.90 -4.60 -12.05
C LEU A 424 16.55 -3.83 -13.33
N ALA A 425 15.39 -3.18 -13.36
CA ALA A 425 14.96 -2.37 -14.50
C ALA A 425 15.87 -1.15 -14.73
N ARG A 426 16.27 -0.47 -13.66
CA ARG A 426 17.22 0.66 -13.71
C ARG A 426 18.59 0.22 -14.21
N ALA A 427 19.06 -0.97 -13.82
CA ALA A 427 20.29 -1.55 -14.36
C ALA A 427 20.22 -1.81 -15.87
N THR A 428 19.01 -2.03 -16.42
CA THR A 428 18.76 -2.16 -17.87
C THR A 428 18.46 -0.82 -18.57
N GLY A 429 18.64 0.31 -17.88
CA GLY A 429 18.47 1.65 -18.46
C GLY A 429 17.07 2.26 -18.32
N MET A 430 16.19 1.68 -17.50
CA MET A 430 14.92 2.33 -17.17
C MET A 430 15.16 3.59 -16.33
N MET A 431 14.51 4.69 -16.70
CA MET A 431 14.40 5.89 -15.87
C MET A 431 13.10 5.89 -15.08
N THR A 432 13.18 6.19 -13.79
CA THR A 432 12.02 6.40 -12.92
C THR A 432 11.28 7.69 -13.25
N LEU A 433 10.03 7.82 -12.80
CA LEU A 433 9.25 9.06 -12.96
C LEU A 433 9.97 10.29 -12.38
N PHE A 434 10.65 10.14 -11.25
CA PHE A 434 11.38 11.24 -10.61
C PHE A 434 12.61 11.65 -11.43
N GLU A 435 13.37 10.68 -11.94
CA GLU A 435 14.51 10.92 -12.83
C GLU A 435 14.07 11.59 -14.15
N SER A 436 12.93 11.17 -14.72
CA SER A 436 12.30 11.83 -15.87
C SER A 436 11.94 13.29 -15.54
N GLY A 437 11.40 13.54 -14.34
CA GLY A 437 11.15 14.90 -13.83
C GLY A 437 12.44 15.73 -13.71
N CYS A 438 13.51 15.16 -13.16
CA CYS A 438 14.82 15.83 -13.08
C CYS A 438 15.34 16.24 -14.45
N GLN A 439 15.24 15.35 -15.45
CA GLN A 439 15.62 15.65 -16.83
C GLN A 439 14.77 16.79 -17.44
N ALA A 440 13.46 16.82 -17.17
CA ALA A 440 12.58 17.90 -17.62
C ALA A 440 12.93 19.26 -16.98
N ILE A 441 13.41 19.26 -15.73
CA ILE A 441 13.91 20.47 -15.04
C ILE A 441 15.22 20.94 -15.69
N GLU A 442 16.15 20.05 -16.02
CA GLU A 442 17.39 20.41 -16.74
C GLU A 442 17.10 21.12 -18.06
N GLN A 443 16.07 20.66 -18.79
CA GLN A 443 15.61 21.26 -20.05
C GLN A 443 14.81 22.56 -19.86
N GLY A 444 14.54 22.96 -18.61
CA GLY A 444 13.73 24.14 -18.28
C GLY A 444 12.25 24.02 -18.69
N LEU A 445 11.75 22.80 -18.82
CA LEU A 445 10.35 22.54 -19.17
C LEU A 445 9.43 22.62 -17.95
N THR A 446 9.92 22.29 -16.76
CA THR A 446 9.16 22.37 -15.51
C THR A 446 10.07 22.80 -14.35
N SER A 447 9.49 23.00 -13.16
CA SER A 447 10.20 23.41 -11.95
C SER A 447 10.36 22.23 -10.98
N LEU A 448 11.31 22.33 -10.04
CA LEU A 448 11.50 21.32 -9.01
C LEU A 448 10.29 21.25 -8.08
N GLU A 449 9.72 22.40 -7.75
CA GLU A 449 8.53 22.52 -6.92
C GLU A 449 7.35 21.76 -7.53
N GLU A 450 7.20 21.82 -8.85
CA GLU A 450 6.15 21.12 -9.57
C GLU A 450 6.35 19.61 -9.61
N VAL A 451 7.59 19.14 -9.86
CA VAL A 451 7.92 17.71 -9.83
C VAL A 451 7.68 17.13 -8.43
N VAL A 452 8.15 17.82 -7.38
CA VAL A 452 7.94 17.40 -5.99
C VAL A 452 6.46 17.43 -5.60
N ARG A 453 5.68 18.39 -6.10
CA ARG A 453 4.23 18.44 -5.86
C ARG A 453 3.49 17.22 -6.41
N VAL A 454 3.90 16.71 -7.57
CA VAL A 454 3.22 15.61 -8.27
C VAL A 454 3.75 14.24 -7.86
N LEU A 455 5.06 14.11 -7.65
CA LEU A 455 5.72 12.83 -7.38
C LEU A 455 6.11 12.64 -5.91
N GLY A 456 6.14 13.72 -5.12
CA GLY A 456 6.89 13.74 -3.88
C GLY A 456 8.40 13.69 -4.11
N ILE A 457 9.16 13.55 -3.03
CA ILE A 457 10.59 13.21 -3.09
C ILE A 457 10.68 11.70 -2.77
N PRO A 458 11.25 10.87 -3.66
CA PRO A 458 11.47 9.45 -3.39
C PRO A 458 12.21 9.33 -2.07
N MET A 459 11.67 8.52 -1.13
CA MET A 459 12.08 8.54 0.28
C MET A 459 13.60 8.58 0.46
N ALA A 460 14.10 9.78 0.77
CA ALA A 460 15.44 9.93 1.28
C ALA A 460 15.43 9.29 2.67
N THR A 461 16.29 8.28 2.88
CA THR A 461 16.45 7.64 4.20
C THR A 461 16.59 8.70 5.29
N LYS A 462 15.65 8.72 6.25
CA LYS A 462 15.71 9.63 7.41
C LYS A 462 17.02 9.39 8.16
N ARG A 463 17.72 10.47 8.47
CA ARG A 463 18.98 10.46 9.22
C ARG A 463 18.73 10.99 10.62
N LEU A 464 19.49 10.48 11.60
CA LEU A 464 19.44 10.97 12.97
C LEU A 464 20.30 12.24 13.10
N TRP A 465 19.69 13.31 13.59
CA TRP A 465 20.35 14.59 13.82
C TRP A 465 20.25 14.95 15.30
N ARG A 466 21.36 15.36 15.90
CA ARG A 466 21.40 15.95 17.24
C ARG A 466 21.47 17.46 17.12
N TRP A 467 20.66 18.15 17.91
CA TRP A 467 20.62 19.59 17.93
C TRP A 467 20.78 20.14 19.35
N ARG A 468 21.30 21.36 19.44
CA ARG A 468 21.33 22.20 20.64
C ARG A 468 20.84 23.58 20.24
N GLY A 469 20.03 24.20 21.08
CA GLY A 469 19.43 25.50 20.84
C GLY A 469 19.03 26.20 22.13
N ILE A 470 18.39 27.35 21.99
CA ILE A 470 17.86 28.15 23.09
C ILE A 470 16.37 28.36 22.81
N ASP A 471 15.51 28.16 23.80
CA ASP A 471 14.08 28.43 23.67
C ASP A 471 13.76 29.95 23.75
N VAL A 472 12.50 30.30 23.61
CA VAL A 472 12.01 31.69 23.72
C VAL A 472 12.24 32.33 25.08
N GLN A 473 12.53 31.54 26.12
CA GLN A 473 12.76 32.00 27.49
C GLN A 473 14.26 32.14 27.82
N GLY A 474 15.14 31.84 26.85
CA GLY A 474 16.58 31.90 27.04
C GLY A 474 17.18 30.64 27.67
N ALA A 475 16.39 29.58 27.88
CA ALA A 475 16.90 28.34 28.47
C ALA A 475 17.56 27.45 27.40
N PRO A 476 18.70 26.80 27.73
CA PRO A 476 19.37 25.90 26.80
C PRO A 476 18.57 24.59 26.62
N CYS A 477 18.24 24.25 25.38
CA CYS A 477 17.54 23.02 25.01
C CYS A 477 18.39 22.15 24.09
N GLN A 478 18.20 20.84 24.16
CA GLN A 478 18.87 19.89 23.25
C GLN A 478 17.98 18.69 22.97
N GLY A 479 18.14 18.09 21.80
CA GLY A 479 17.35 16.95 21.39
C GLY A 479 17.90 16.21 20.19
N MET A 480 17.17 15.19 19.74
CA MET A 480 17.46 14.44 18.52
C MET A 480 16.22 14.38 17.65
N LEU A 481 16.40 14.41 16.33
CA LEU A 481 15.33 14.39 15.35
C LEU A 481 15.70 13.50 14.17
N TRP A 482 14.72 12.73 13.69
CA TRP A 482 14.84 12.00 12.43
C TRP A 482 14.36 12.87 11.29
N GLN A 483 15.28 13.28 10.41
CA GLN A 483 14.97 14.08 9.23
C GLN A 483 15.88 13.73 8.05
N THR A 484 15.41 13.99 6.84
CA THR A 484 16.17 13.66 5.63
C THR A 484 17.30 14.64 5.41
N LYS A 485 17.03 15.94 5.66
CA LYS A 485 17.97 17.05 5.46
C LYS A 485 18.17 17.88 6.73
N ARG A 486 19.32 18.56 6.81
CA ARG A 486 19.63 19.53 7.88
C ARG A 486 18.63 20.69 7.90
N LEU A 487 18.16 21.14 6.73
CA LEU A 487 17.22 22.25 6.63
C LEU A 487 15.87 21.94 7.29
N GLU A 488 15.37 20.71 7.16
CA GLU A 488 14.14 20.25 7.80
C GLU A 488 14.26 20.26 9.33
N VAL A 489 15.46 19.96 9.85
CA VAL A 489 15.75 20.09 11.29
C VAL A 489 15.65 21.56 11.70
N LEU A 490 16.24 22.48 10.93
CA LEU A 490 16.20 23.91 11.24
C LEU A 490 14.78 24.48 11.17
N GLN A 491 14.00 24.11 10.15
CA GLN A 491 12.59 24.49 10.03
C GLN A 491 11.75 23.97 11.20
N HIS A 492 12.01 22.74 11.64
CA HIS A 492 11.32 22.16 12.78
C HIS A 492 11.63 22.90 14.08
N LEU A 493 12.91 23.24 14.32
CA LEU A 493 13.31 24.04 15.48
C LEU A 493 12.71 25.45 15.44
N GLN A 494 12.63 26.05 14.26
CA GLN A 494 11.98 27.35 14.07
C GLN A 494 10.48 27.32 14.40
N GLN A 495 9.77 26.25 14.02
CA GLN A 495 8.35 26.06 14.38
C GLN A 495 8.15 25.92 15.89
N GLN A 496 9.10 25.29 16.59
CA GLN A 496 9.11 25.18 18.06
C GLN A 496 9.64 26.46 18.75
N ARG A 497 9.94 27.52 17.98
CA ARG A 497 10.54 28.77 18.45
C ARG A 497 11.87 28.55 19.20
N VAL A 498 12.63 27.54 18.80
CA VAL A 498 13.98 27.25 19.31
C VAL A 498 15.00 27.83 18.35
N ILE A 499 15.91 28.66 18.87
CA ILE A 499 17.04 29.21 18.11
C ILE A 499 18.16 28.15 18.09
N PRO A 500 18.52 27.59 16.93
CA PRO A 500 19.51 26.52 16.84
C PRO A 500 20.94 27.05 17.00
N LEU A 501 21.67 26.55 17.99
CA LEU A 501 23.10 26.82 18.20
C LEU A 501 24.00 25.83 17.44
N ALA A 502 23.62 24.56 17.41
CA ALA A 502 24.37 23.52 16.71
C ALA A 502 23.45 22.40 16.23
N VAL A 503 23.64 21.96 14.98
CA VAL A 503 22.94 20.79 14.41
C VAL A 503 23.99 19.89 13.77
N ARG A 504 24.11 18.64 14.26
CA ARG A 504 25.10 17.66 13.79
C ARG A 504 24.43 16.33 13.49
N ARG A 505 24.92 15.63 12.46
CA ARG A 505 24.48 14.26 12.16
C ARG A 505 25.04 13.29 13.20
N CYS A 506 24.25 12.30 13.60
CA CYS A 506 24.66 11.25 14.52
C CYS A 506 24.58 9.85 13.90
N ALA A 507 25.47 8.96 14.36
CA ALA A 507 25.39 7.55 14.04
C ALA A 507 24.26 6.89 14.85
N VAL A 508 23.56 5.95 14.20
CA VAL A 508 22.47 5.19 14.83
C VAL A 508 23.07 4.08 15.68
N LYS A 509 22.66 3.99 16.96
CA LYS A 509 23.13 2.93 17.84
C LYS A 509 22.30 1.67 17.60
N GLN A 510 22.87 0.68 16.93
CA GLN A 510 22.17 -0.57 16.61
C GLN A 510 21.76 -1.37 17.85
N SER A 511 22.49 -1.24 18.97
CA SER A 511 22.12 -1.90 20.24
C SER A 511 20.77 -1.46 20.80
N LEU A 512 20.28 -0.26 20.43
CA LEU A 512 18.98 0.25 20.85
C LEU A 512 17.82 -0.36 20.04
N TRP A 513 18.08 -0.99 18.89
CA TRP A 513 17.06 -1.72 18.11
C TRP A 513 16.82 -3.13 18.62
N HIS A 514 17.08 -3.37 19.91
CA HIS A 514 16.79 -4.65 20.53
C HIS A 514 15.27 -4.85 20.63
N PRO A 515 14.72 -6.04 20.30
CA PRO A 515 13.27 -6.34 20.35
C PRO A 515 12.58 -6.07 21.69
N ARG A 516 13.37 -5.95 22.78
CA ARG A 516 12.88 -5.61 24.11
C ARG A 516 12.24 -4.22 24.15
N TYR A 517 12.84 -3.23 23.47
CA TYR A 517 12.37 -1.85 23.48
C TYR A 517 11.09 -1.68 22.66
N SER A 518 11.03 -2.26 21.45
CA SER A 518 9.81 -2.23 20.64
C SER A 518 8.66 -2.98 21.30
N CYS A 519 8.92 -4.12 21.94
CA CYS A 519 7.92 -4.85 22.72
C CYS A 519 7.37 -4.03 23.89
N GLU A 520 8.23 -3.40 24.69
CA GLU A 520 7.79 -2.56 25.82
C GLU A 520 6.97 -1.35 25.33
N THR A 521 7.45 -0.69 24.28
CA THR A 521 6.78 0.47 23.69
C THR A 521 5.37 0.12 23.23
N ILE A 522 5.21 -0.98 22.47
CA ILE A 522 3.89 -1.42 21.99
C ILE A 522 2.99 -1.85 23.14
N ARG A 523 3.54 -2.46 24.21
CA ARG A 523 2.77 -2.82 25.40
C ARG A 523 2.21 -1.59 26.11
N GLN A 524 3.06 -0.61 26.38
CA GLN A 524 2.64 0.63 27.02
C GLN A 524 1.64 1.38 26.14
N LEU A 525 1.87 1.39 24.81
CA LEU A 525 0.93 1.97 23.85
C LEU A 525 -0.44 1.27 23.92
N ALA A 526 -0.47 -0.06 23.97
CA ALA A 526 -1.71 -0.82 24.13
C ALA A 526 -2.47 -0.41 25.40
N THR A 527 -1.78 -0.26 26.54
CA THR A 527 -2.38 0.20 27.79
C THR A 527 -2.97 1.61 27.67
N LEU A 528 -2.27 2.53 27.00
CA LEU A 528 -2.78 3.89 26.77
C LEU A 528 -4.00 3.89 25.85
N LEU A 529 -3.99 3.07 24.79
CA LEU A 529 -5.13 2.91 23.89
C LEU A 529 -6.35 2.32 24.61
N GLN A 530 -6.14 1.32 25.48
CA GLN A 530 -7.21 0.74 26.32
C GLN A 530 -7.78 1.76 27.31
N ALA A 531 -6.97 2.74 27.75
CA ALA A 531 -7.43 3.86 28.56
C ALA A 531 -8.15 4.95 27.75
N GLY A 532 -8.33 4.76 26.43
CA GLY A 532 -9.07 5.68 25.56
C GLY A 532 -8.25 6.86 25.01
N LEU A 533 -6.92 6.86 25.19
CA LEU A 533 -6.07 7.91 24.63
C LEU A 533 -5.96 7.77 23.10
N PRO A 534 -6.03 8.89 22.35
CA PRO A 534 -5.75 8.87 20.91
C PRO A 534 -4.33 8.37 20.63
N LEU A 535 -4.17 7.57 19.56
CA LEU A 535 -2.90 6.92 19.21
C LEU A 535 -1.71 7.88 19.07
N ALA A 536 -1.92 9.04 18.43
CA ALA A 536 -0.87 10.06 18.27
C ALA A 536 -0.44 10.69 19.60
N GLU A 537 -1.38 10.90 20.52
CA GLU A 537 -1.11 11.40 21.88
C GLU A 537 -0.45 10.33 22.75
N GLY A 538 -0.87 9.07 22.63
CA GLY A 538 -0.23 7.94 23.29
C GLY A 538 1.26 7.86 22.93
N LEU A 539 1.60 7.98 21.63
CA LEU A 539 2.99 7.98 21.18
C LEU A 539 3.80 9.17 21.69
N SER A 540 3.21 10.36 21.80
CA SER A 540 3.91 11.54 22.32
C SER A 540 4.19 11.43 23.82
N LEU A 541 3.23 10.90 24.60
CA LEU A 541 3.40 10.59 26.02
C LEU A 541 4.51 9.55 26.24
N LEU A 542 4.51 8.47 25.44
CA LEU A 542 5.58 7.48 25.51
C LEU A 542 6.94 8.07 25.15
N ALA A 543 6.99 8.99 24.18
CA ALA A 543 8.24 9.65 23.83
C ALA A 543 8.83 10.44 25.01
N GLN A 544 7.99 11.15 25.78
CA GLN A 544 8.43 11.89 26.96
C GLN A 544 8.98 11.00 28.08
N GLN A 545 8.50 9.76 28.19
CA GLN A 545 8.95 8.79 29.18
C GLN A 545 10.19 7.99 28.74
N GLN A 546 10.62 8.09 27.48
CA GLN A 546 11.77 7.34 26.98
C GLN A 546 13.11 7.91 27.46
N SER A 547 13.93 7.07 28.11
CA SER A 547 15.28 7.43 28.54
C SER A 547 16.30 7.49 27.38
N HIS A 548 15.99 6.82 26.26
CA HIS A 548 16.85 6.79 25.09
C HIS A 548 16.40 7.81 24.04
N ALA A 549 17.20 8.86 23.86
CA ALA A 549 16.89 9.95 22.93
C ALA A 549 16.67 9.51 21.45
N GLN A 550 17.25 8.38 21.02
CA GLN A 550 16.98 7.80 19.69
C GLN A 550 15.54 7.27 19.56
N TRP A 551 15.02 6.63 20.62
CA TRP A 551 13.66 6.12 20.69
C TRP A 551 12.66 7.24 20.91
N GLN A 552 12.99 8.22 21.77
CA GLN A 552 12.21 9.44 21.92
C GLN A 552 11.97 10.12 20.56
N ALA A 553 13.06 10.36 19.80
CA ALA A 553 12.97 10.98 18.48
C ALA A 553 12.15 10.15 17.47
N LEU A 554 12.19 8.81 17.58
CA LEU A 554 11.41 7.91 16.74
C LEU A 554 9.92 8.01 17.07
N LEU A 555 9.55 7.96 18.35
CA LEU A 555 8.15 8.05 18.78
C LEU A 555 7.54 9.42 18.50
N GLU A 556 8.30 10.50 18.68
CA GLU A 556 7.90 11.85 18.26
C GLU A 556 7.73 11.96 16.73
N ALA A 557 8.55 11.25 15.96
CA ALA A 557 8.38 11.21 14.50
C ALA A 557 7.11 10.45 14.11
N LEU A 558 6.86 9.27 14.70
CA LEU A 558 5.65 8.49 14.46
C LEU A 558 4.39 9.28 14.86
N GLY A 559 4.33 9.82 16.08
CA GLY A 559 3.18 10.61 16.54
C GLY A 559 2.83 11.78 15.62
N ARG A 560 3.85 12.46 15.06
CA ARG A 560 3.64 13.54 14.08
C ARG A 560 3.08 13.06 12.75
N GLU A 561 3.57 11.94 12.20
CA GLU A 561 3.05 11.38 10.96
C GLU A 561 1.59 10.97 11.10
N LEU A 562 1.24 10.37 12.24
CA LEU A 562 -0.13 9.99 12.54
C LEU A 562 -1.04 11.22 12.67
N ALA A 563 -0.57 12.28 13.32
CA ALA A 563 -1.30 13.55 13.40
C ALA A 563 -1.52 14.19 12.02
N GLN A 564 -0.70 13.85 11.02
CA GLN A 564 -0.86 14.26 9.62
C GLN A 564 -1.77 13.32 8.80
N GLY A 565 -2.35 12.29 9.43
CA GLY A 565 -3.28 11.35 8.78
C GLY A 565 -2.60 10.15 8.11
N VAL A 566 -1.31 9.90 8.39
CA VAL A 566 -0.64 8.68 7.93
C VAL A 566 -1.10 7.49 8.77
N ALA A 567 -1.47 6.39 8.13
CA ALA A 567 -1.80 5.13 8.82
C ALA A 567 -0.61 4.64 9.66
N PHE A 568 -0.87 4.14 10.86
CA PHE A 568 0.21 3.80 11.79
C PHE A 568 1.07 2.62 11.32
N SER A 569 0.46 1.64 10.65
CA SER A 569 1.14 0.55 9.95
C SER A 569 2.10 1.05 8.87
N ALA A 570 1.69 2.07 8.10
CA ALA A 570 2.53 2.70 7.08
C ALA A 570 3.67 3.52 7.70
N ALA A 571 3.43 4.21 8.82
CA ALA A 571 4.46 4.94 9.55
C ALA A 571 5.53 3.99 10.13
N LEU A 572 5.12 2.85 10.69
CA LEU A 572 6.04 1.82 11.21
C LEU A 572 6.82 1.10 10.11
N ALA A 573 6.25 0.95 8.92
CA ALA A 573 6.91 0.29 7.79
C ALA A 573 8.21 1.00 7.35
N GLN A 574 8.35 2.29 7.67
CA GLN A 574 9.59 3.05 7.44
C GLN A 574 10.75 2.61 8.35
N TRP A 575 10.49 1.81 9.39
CA TRP A 575 11.45 1.43 10.43
C TRP A 575 11.56 -0.10 10.61
N PRO A 576 11.89 -0.88 9.56
CA PRO A 576 11.89 -2.34 9.62
C PRO A 576 12.93 -2.93 10.59
N GLN A 577 13.94 -2.14 10.98
CA GLN A 577 14.95 -2.53 11.97
C GLN A 577 14.40 -2.50 13.40
N ALA A 578 13.43 -1.62 13.69
CA ALA A 578 12.80 -1.49 15.00
C ALA A 578 11.52 -2.32 15.10
N PHE A 579 10.77 -2.42 13.99
CA PHE A 579 9.48 -3.10 13.91
C PHE A 579 9.53 -4.18 12.80
N PRO A 580 9.77 -5.45 13.16
CA PRO A 580 9.75 -6.58 12.23
C PRO A 580 8.38 -6.79 11.55
N PRO A 581 8.30 -7.59 10.46
CA PRO A 581 7.07 -7.78 9.67
C PRO A 581 5.82 -8.17 10.48
N LEU A 582 5.98 -8.97 11.54
CA LEU A 582 4.88 -9.33 12.44
C LEU A 582 4.19 -8.11 13.08
N TYR A 583 4.95 -7.05 13.40
CA TYR A 583 4.38 -5.82 13.96
C TYR A 583 3.47 -5.14 12.95
N LEU A 584 3.92 -5.03 11.69
CA LEU A 584 3.17 -4.40 10.61
C LEU A 584 1.87 -5.14 10.32
N ALA A 585 1.92 -6.48 10.27
CA ALA A 585 0.74 -7.30 10.02
C ALA A 585 -0.30 -7.18 11.15
N MET A 586 0.14 -7.24 12.40
CA MET A 586 -0.77 -7.11 13.56
C MET A 586 -1.37 -5.71 13.69
N ILE A 587 -0.56 -4.68 13.44
CA ILE A 587 -1.00 -3.29 13.57
C ILE A 587 -1.91 -2.88 12.40
N SER A 588 -1.59 -3.29 11.17
CA SER A 588 -2.49 -3.10 10.03
C SER A 588 -3.83 -3.83 10.22
N THR A 589 -3.80 -5.05 10.77
CA THR A 589 -5.02 -5.78 11.14
C THR A 589 -5.83 -4.97 12.17
N GLY A 590 -5.21 -4.51 13.25
CA GLY A 590 -5.88 -3.72 14.27
C GLY A 590 -6.42 -2.37 13.79
N GLU A 591 -5.74 -1.73 12.83
CA GLU A 591 -6.19 -0.50 12.16
C GLU A 591 -7.42 -0.74 11.30
N LEU A 592 -7.40 -1.78 10.46
CA LEU A 592 -8.50 -2.13 9.58
C LEU A 592 -9.75 -2.55 10.36
N THR A 593 -9.58 -3.24 11.48
CA THR A 593 -10.69 -3.76 12.29
C THR A 593 -11.12 -2.83 13.42
N GLY A 594 -10.42 -1.69 13.60
CA GLY A 594 -10.65 -0.76 14.71
C GLY A 594 -10.33 -1.32 16.11
N LYS A 595 -9.60 -2.44 16.20
CA LYS A 595 -9.23 -3.14 17.46
C LYS A 595 -7.73 -3.06 17.71
N LEU A 596 -7.17 -1.86 17.54
CA LEU A 596 -5.73 -1.65 17.59
C LEU A 596 -5.14 -1.91 18.97
N ASP A 597 -5.87 -1.56 20.02
CA ASP A 597 -5.53 -1.79 21.43
C ASP A 597 -5.33 -3.29 21.74
N ILE A 598 -6.27 -4.13 21.33
CA ILE A 598 -6.25 -5.58 21.51
C ILE A 598 -5.08 -6.18 20.71
N CYS A 599 -4.94 -5.78 19.44
CA CYS A 599 -3.87 -6.28 18.58
C CYS A 599 -2.48 -5.89 19.10
N CYS A 600 -2.30 -4.66 19.60
CA CYS A 600 -1.05 -4.22 20.22
C CYS A 600 -0.74 -5.03 21.49
N LEU A 601 -1.73 -5.25 22.35
CA LEU A 601 -1.54 -6.01 23.59
C LEU A 601 -1.14 -7.46 23.31
N GLN A 602 -1.82 -8.12 22.39
CA GLN A 602 -1.53 -9.51 22.01
C GLN A 602 -0.18 -9.64 21.32
N LEU A 603 0.17 -8.70 20.43
CA LEU A 603 1.50 -8.62 19.83
C LEU A 603 2.58 -8.50 20.89
N ALA A 604 2.40 -7.62 21.88
CA ALA A 604 3.33 -7.44 22.99
C ALA A 604 3.46 -8.72 23.83
N ASN A 605 2.35 -9.35 24.21
CA ASN A 605 2.35 -10.59 24.98
C ASN A 605 3.08 -11.71 24.21
N GLN A 606 2.81 -11.86 22.92
CA GLN A 606 3.46 -12.86 22.08
C GLN A 606 4.98 -12.62 21.98
N GLN A 607 5.42 -11.36 21.84
CA GLN A 607 6.84 -11.01 21.81
C GLN A 607 7.53 -11.25 23.16
N GLN A 608 6.86 -10.92 24.26
CA GLN A 608 7.36 -11.16 25.60
C GLN A 608 7.56 -12.66 25.88
N GLU A 609 6.61 -13.49 25.47
CA GLU A 609 6.72 -14.95 25.60
C GLU A 609 7.88 -15.52 24.78
N GLN A 610 8.07 -15.04 23.55
CA GLN A 610 9.24 -15.45 22.75
C GLN A 610 10.58 -15.07 23.43
N GLN A 611 10.65 -13.89 24.04
CA GLN A 611 11.84 -13.46 24.77
C GLN A 611 12.07 -14.29 26.04
N ARG A 612 11.01 -14.60 26.80
CA ARG A 612 11.06 -15.47 27.97
C ARG A 612 11.56 -16.86 27.59
N LEU A 613 10.98 -17.48 26.56
CA LEU A 613 11.40 -18.78 26.04
C LEU A 613 12.88 -18.76 25.64
N ALA A 614 13.31 -17.78 24.85
CA ALA A 614 14.70 -17.65 24.43
C ALA A 614 15.65 -17.47 25.63
N SER A 615 15.24 -16.70 26.65
CA SER A 615 16.04 -16.51 27.86
C SER A 615 16.16 -17.80 28.68
N LYS A 616 15.09 -18.61 28.77
CA LYS A 616 15.10 -19.91 29.44
C LYS A 616 16.04 -20.89 28.74
N VAL A 617 15.93 -21.01 27.42
CA VAL A 617 16.82 -21.88 26.64
C VAL A 617 18.28 -21.43 26.79
N LYS A 618 18.57 -20.12 26.73
CA LYS A 618 19.93 -19.60 26.98
C LYS A 618 20.46 -19.93 28.38
N LYS A 619 19.60 -19.82 29.42
CA LYS A 619 19.97 -20.18 30.79
C LYS A 619 20.24 -21.68 30.93
N ALA A 620 19.38 -22.52 30.36
CA ALA A 620 19.52 -23.98 30.39
C ALA A 620 20.79 -24.46 29.66
N LEU A 621 21.19 -23.80 28.57
CA LEU A 621 22.43 -24.12 27.84
C LEU A 621 23.70 -23.57 28.50
N ARG A 622 23.60 -22.57 29.38
CA ARG A 622 24.77 -21.91 29.99
C ARG A 622 25.58 -22.87 30.86
N TYR A 623 24.93 -23.64 31.73
CA TYR A 623 25.62 -24.57 32.64
C TYR A 623 26.33 -25.71 31.89
N PRO A 624 25.67 -26.45 30.97
CA PRO A 624 26.34 -27.48 30.17
C PRO A 624 27.53 -26.95 29.38
N LEU A 625 27.43 -25.74 28.82
CA LEU A 625 28.52 -25.14 28.04
C LEU A 625 29.72 -24.80 28.93
N ILE A 626 29.50 -24.28 30.14
CA ILE A 626 30.57 -23.99 31.11
C ILE A 626 31.27 -25.28 31.56
N VAL A 627 30.51 -26.31 31.91
CA VAL A 627 31.06 -27.59 32.40
C VAL A 627 31.81 -28.32 31.29
N LEU A 628 31.25 -28.41 30.08
CA LEU A 628 31.95 -29.00 28.93
C LEU A 628 33.21 -28.20 28.56
N SER A 629 33.18 -26.87 28.64
CA SER A 629 34.38 -26.06 28.39
C SER A 629 35.46 -26.29 29.46
N LEU A 630 35.06 -26.46 30.73
CA LEU A 630 35.99 -26.76 31.81
C LEU A 630 36.58 -28.17 31.65
N ALA A 631 35.76 -29.18 31.36
CA ALA A 631 36.22 -30.54 31.11
C ALA A 631 37.19 -30.62 29.93
N LEU A 632 36.87 -29.92 28.83
CA LEU A 632 37.76 -29.80 27.67
C LEU A 632 39.09 -29.14 28.06
N LEU A 633 39.06 -28.05 28.84
CA LEU A 633 40.27 -27.37 29.31
C LEU A 633 41.14 -28.27 30.19
N VAL A 634 40.54 -29.03 31.12
CA VAL A 634 41.25 -30.00 31.97
C VAL A 634 41.93 -31.05 31.11
N VAL A 635 41.21 -31.60 30.13
CA VAL A 635 41.76 -32.65 29.26
C VAL A 635 42.86 -32.13 28.34
N LEU A 636 42.70 -30.93 27.77
CA LEU A 636 43.79 -30.28 27.04
C LEU A 636 45.02 -30.08 27.95
N GLY A 637 44.84 -29.55 29.17
CA GLY A 637 45.94 -29.35 30.11
C GLY A 637 46.66 -30.66 30.45
N MET A 638 45.91 -31.72 30.71
CA MET A 638 46.48 -33.05 31.00
C MET A 638 47.20 -33.64 29.78
N LEU A 639 46.67 -33.46 28.56
CA LEU A 639 47.33 -33.92 27.33
C LEU A 639 48.61 -33.13 27.00
N TYR A 640 48.66 -31.82 27.29
CA TYR A 640 49.80 -30.97 26.95
C TYR A 640 50.90 -30.94 28.01
N PHE A 641 50.56 -30.97 29.29
CA PHE A 641 51.54 -30.83 30.37
C PHE A 641 51.88 -32.17 31.03
N VAL A 642 50.88 -33.00 31.26
CA VAL A 642 51.05 -34.17 32.14
C VAL A 642 51.47 -35.39 31.33
N LEU A 643 50.75 -35.71 30.26
CA LEU A 643 51.01 -36.90 29.45
C LEU A 643 52.43 -36.95 28.82
N PRO A 644 53.02 -35.84 28.31
CA PRO A 644 54.35 -35.88 27.71
C PRO A 644 55.46 -36.23 28.71
N GLU A 645 55.41 -35.68 29.92
CA GLU A 645 56.35 -36.00 31.00
C GLU A 645 56.31 -37.50 31.34
N PHE A 646 55.11 -38.09 31.41
CA PHE A 646 54.99 -39.53 31.58
C PHE A 646 55.61 -40.30 30.41
N THR A 647 55.35 -39.92 29.15
CA THR A 647 55.95 -40.62 28.01
C THR A 647 57.48 -40.55 27.98
N ALA A 648 58.09 -39.45 28.42
CA ALA A 648 59.53 -39.32 28.53
C ALA A 648 60.13 -40.29 29.57
N ILE A 649 59.44 -40.48 30.70
CA ILE A 649 59.84 -41.46 31.72
C ILE A 649 59.79 -42.88 31.13
N TYR A 650 58.73 -43.26 30.42
CA TYR A 650 58.62 -44.61 29.83
C TYR A 650 59.65 -44.90 28.74
N GLN A 651 60.05 -43.90 27.94
CA GLN A 651 61.13 -44.07 26.96
C GLN A 651 62.45 -44.47 27.63
N THR A 652 62.67 -44.08 28.88
CA THR A 652 63.87 -44.44 29.66
C THR A 652 63.86 -45.91 30.10
N PHE A 653 62.68 -46.51 30.29
CA PHE A 653 62.53 -47.91 30.74
C PHE A 653 62.38 -48.93 29.59
N SER A 654 62.43 -48.52 28.32
CA SER A 654 62.37 -49.40 27.14
C SER A 654 61.13 -50.32 27.05
N THR A 655 60.03 -50.00 27.72
CA THR A 655 58.79 -50.78 27.70
C THR A 655 57.77 -50.21 26.69
N PRO A 656 57.07 -51.07 25.92
CA PRO A 656 56.08 -50.59 24.96
C PRO A 656 54.84 -50.03 25.67
N LEU A 657 54.45 -48.80 25.32
CA LEU A 657 53.24 -48.17 25.86
C LEU A 657 51.98 -48.98 25.50
N PRO A 658 51.01 -49.14 26.44
CA PRO A 658 49.71 -49.74 26.19
C PRO A 658 48.96 -49.07 25.03
N LEU A 659 48.10 -49.85 24.36
CA LEU A 659 47.39 -49.41 23.14
C LEU A 659 46.53 -48.17 23.37
N LEU A 660 45.80 -48.11 24.49
CA LEU A 660 44.98 -46.95 24.88
C LEU A 660 45.82 -45.68 25.05
N THR A 661 46.92 -45.76 25.80
CA THR A 661 47.83 -44.63 26.02
C THR A 661 48.46 -44.18 24.71
N ARG A 662 48.84 -45.10 23.83
CA ARG A 662 49.40 -44.79 22.51
C ARG A 662 48.40 -44.06 21.61
N MET A 663 47.13 -44.47 21.63
CA MET A 663 46.05 -43.77 20.91
C MET A 663 45.82 -42.36 21.45
N VAL A 664 45.85 -42.18 22.77
CA VAL A 664 45.67 -40.87 23.41
C VAL A 664 46.85 -39.94 23.13
N VAL A 665 48.10 -40.45 23.18
CA VAL A 665 49.30 -39.69 22.80
C VAL A 665 49.26 -39.31 21.32
N ALA A 666 48.92 -40.24 20.42
CA ALA A 666 48.79 -39.94 18.99
C ALA A 666 47.70 -38.89 18.71
N ALA A 667 46.57 -38.96 19.41
CA ALA A 667 45.52 -37.95 19.33
C ALA A 667 45.99 -36.59 19.88
N GLY A 668 46.74 -36.57 20.98
CA GLY A 668 47.34 -35.35 21.55
C GLY A 668 48.36 -34.71 20.61
N ASP A 669 49.19 -35.52 19.94
CA ASP A 669 50.17 -35.06 18.94
C ASP A 669 49.51 -34.53 17.66
N MET A 670 48.43 -35.18 17.20
CA MET A 670 47.60 -34.65 16.11
C MET A 670 46.94 -33.33 16.50
N LEU A 671 46.50 -33.20 17.75
CA LEU A 671 45.87 -31.99 18.26
C LEU A 671 46.86 -30.83 18.40
N SER A 672 48.09 -31.10 18.85
CA SER A 672 49.15 -30.11 19.03
C SER A 672 49.70 -29.57 17.71
N ARG A 673 49.89 -30.44 16.71
CA ARG A 673 50.34 -30.03 15.36
C ARG A 673 49.19 -29.48 14.49
N GLY A 674 47.97 -29.95 14.74
CA GLY A 674 46.78 -29.62 13.95
C GLY A 674 45.88 -28.52 14.51
N TRP A 675 46.21 -27.90 15.65
CA TRP A 675 45.33 -26.92 16.30
C TRP A 675 44.88 -25.77 15.37
N PRO A 676 45.69 -25.21 14.44
CA PRO A 676 45.23 -24.15 13.53
C PRO A 676 44.25 -24.68 12.48
N LEU A 677 44.45 -25.91 12.00
CA LEU A 677 43.57 -26.57 11.03
C LEU A 677 42.25 -27.00 11.67
N LEU A 678 42.27 -27.43 12.93
CA LEU A 678 41.07 -27.72 13.71
C LEU A 678 40.27 -26.45 14.01
N LEU A 679 40.94 -25.36 14.39
CA LEU A 679 40.28 -24.07 14.62
C LEU A 679 39.68 -23.52 13.31
N ALA A 680 40.41 -23.64 12.19
CA ALA A 680 39.88 -23.34 10.87
C ALA A 680 38.70 -24.25 10.48
N SER A 681 38.77 -25.55 10.78
CA SER A 681 37.67 -26.52 10.56
C SER A 681 36.44 -26.22 11.43
N LEU A 682 36.60 -25.70 12.65
CA LEU A 682 35.51 -25.36 13.57
C LEU A 682 34.89 -23.99 13.25
N LEU A 683 35.67 -23.07 12.71
CA LEU A 683 35.22 -21.76 12.23
C LEU A 683 34.68 -21.79 10.79
N SER A 684 35.11 -22.75 9.96
CA SER A 684 34.66 -22.91 8.57
C SER A 684 33.14 -23.04 8.43
N PRO A 685 32.39 -23.79 9.26
CA PRO A 685 30.94 -23.88 9.17
C PRO A 685 30.30 -22.55 9.54
N LEU A 686 30.94 -21.75 10.40
CA LEU A 686 30.46 -20.43 10.83
C LEU A 686 30.64 -19.39 9.72
N LEU A 687 31.81 -19.37 9.08
CA LEU A 687 32.14 -18.54 7.91
C LEU A 687 31.32 -18.93 6.68
N LEU A 688 31.22 -20.23 6.41
CA LEU A 688 30.43 -20.79 5.32
C LEU A 688 28.93 -20.54 5.53
N ASN A 689 28.42 -20.62 6.78
CA ASN A 689 27.06 -20.21 7.13
C ASN A 689 26.84 -18.70 6.92
N GLN A 690 27.82 -17.83 7.17
CA GLN A 690 27.70 -16.41 6.85
C GLN A 690 27.66 -16.14 5.34
N LEU A 691 28.47 -16.83 4.54
CA LEU A 691 28.51 -16.68 3.07
C LEU A 691 27.26 -17.28 2.40
N ILE A 692 26.78 -18.43 2.89
CA ILE A 692 25.67 -19.18 2.30
C ILE A 692 24.29 -18.68 2.80
N ARG A 693 24.22 -17.88 3.86
CA ARG A 693 22.99 -17.19 4.30
C ARG A 693 22.32 -16.34 3.22
N ARG A 694 23.04 -15.98 2.15
CA ARG A 694 22.50 -15.28 0.98
C ARG A 694 21.74 -16.18 -0.01
N ARG A 695 21.82 -17.52 0.11
CA ARG A 695 21.11 -18.48 -0.75
C ARG A 695 19.85 -19.01 -0.05
N SER A 696 18.68 -18.78 -0.66
CA SER A 696 17.36 -19.19 -0.17
C SER A 696 17.22 -20.70 0.06
N ASP A 697 17.79 -21.53 -0.83
CA ASP A 697 17.68 -22.99 -0.74
C ASP A 697 18.38 -23.58 0.48
N TRP A 698 19.47 -22.95 0.91
CA TRP A 698 20.21 -23.40 2.08
C TRP A 698 19.48 -23.09 3.39
N LEU A 699 18.75 -21.97 3.43
CA LEU A 699 17.88 -21.64 4.57
C LEU A 699 16.78 -22.70 4.74
N LEU A 700 16.20 -23.19 3.64
CA LEU A 700 15.20 -24.25 3.65
C LEU A 700 15.78 -25.59 4.15
N ARG A 701 16.97 -25.99 3.64
CA ARG A 701 17.66 -27.22 4.09
C ARG A 701 18.04 -27.16 5.56
N ARG A 702 18.58 -26.03 6.01
CA ARG A 702 18.92 -25.80 7.42
C ARG A 702 17.69 -25.94 8.32
N GLN A 703 16.55 -25.39 7.92
CA GLN A 703 15.32 -25.51 8.70
C GLN A 703 14.79 -26.93 8.77
N ARG A 704 14.90 -27.70 7.69
CA ARG A 704 14.57 -29.13 7.70
C ARG A 704 15.46 -29.90 8.68
N LEU A 705 16.77 -29.64 8.67
CA LEU A 705 17.73 -30.23 9.61
C LEU A 705 17.43 -29.85 11.07
N LEU A 706 17.17 -28.57 11.34
CA LEU A 706 16.84 -28.11 12.70
C LEU A 706 15.52 -28.71 13.21
N ASN A 707 14.52 -28.86 12.34
CA ASN A 707 13.26 -29.51 12.69
C ASN A 707 13.37 -31.03 12.83
N ALA A 708 14.41 -31.66 12.29
CA ALA A 708 14.67 -33.09 12.45
C ALA A 708 15.31 -33.43 13.82
N LEU A 709 15.89 -32.45 14.52
CA LEU A 709 16.44 -32.67 15.86
C LEU A 709 15.30 -32.84 16.87
N PRO A 710 15.27 -33.92 17.67
CA PRO A 710 14.10 -34.28 18.49
C PRO A 710 13.74 -33.22 19.55
N LEU A 711 14.75 -32.65 20.22
CA LEU A 711 14.54 -31.62 21.26
C LEU A 711 14.32 -30.22 20.67
N ILE A 712 15.12 -29.84 19.68
CA ILE A 712 15.11 -28.48 19.11
C ILE A 712 13.93 -28.30 18.14
N GLY A 713 13.64 -29.32 17.33
CA GLY A 713 12.55 -29.30 16.36
C GLY A 713 11.17 -29.23 17.01
N SER A 714 10.99 -29.90 18.16
CA SER A 714 9.74 -29.84 18.92
C SER A 714 9.50 -28.47 19.58
N LEU A 715 10.56 -27.76 19.98
CA LEU A 715 10.49 -26.38 20.49
C LEU A 715 10.23 -25.37 19.37
N ILE A 716 10.96 -25.44 18.26
CA ILE A 716 10.76 -24.55 17.11
C ILE A 716 9.37 -24.76 16.52
N GLY A 717 8.97 -26.02 16.29
CA GLY A 717 7.65 -26.37 15.77
C GLY A 717 6.51 -25.86 16.65
N GLY A 718 6.61 -26.07 17.98
CA GLY A 718 5.62 -25.57 18.94
C GLY A 718 5.53 -24.04 18.95
N GLN A 719 6.66 -23.33 18.89
CA GLN A 719 6.67 -21.87 18.78
C GLN A 719 5.98 -21.37 17.50
N GLN A 720 6.27 -22.00 16.34
CA GLN A 720 5.66 -21.60 15.07
C GLN A 720 4.15 -21.89 15.06
N LEU A 721 3.72 -23.05 15.55
CA LEU A 721 2.30 -23.39 15.66
C LEU A 721 1.54 -22.43 16.59
N SER A 722 2.12 -22.09 17.75
CA SER A 722 1.53 -21.11 18.66
C SER A 722 1.36 -19.75 18.00
N LEU A 723 2.35 -19.28 17.22
CA LEU A 723 2.25 -18.04 16.46
C LEU A 723 1.19 -18.09 15.36
N ILE A 724 1.17 -19.17 14.57
CA ILE A 724 0.21 -19.38 13.48
C ILE A 724 -1.22 -19.33 14.03
N PHE A 725 -1.52 -20.13 15.06
CA PHE A 725 -2.86 -20.20 15.62
C PHE A 725 -3.26 -18.93 16.38
N THR A 726 -2.30 -18.24 17.00
CA THR A 726 -2.58 -16.92 17.60
C THR A 726 -3.05 -15.96 16.51
N ILE A 727 -2.27 -15.75 15.43
CA ILE A 727 -2.65 -14.80 14.37
C ILE A 727 -4.00 -15.20 13.75
N LEU A 728 -4.22 -16.49 13.47
CA LEU A 728 -5.50 -16.97 12.91
C LEU A 728 -6.68 -16.71 13.84
N ALA A 729 -6.54 -16.98 15.15
CA ALA A 729 -7.58 -16.71 16.14
C ALA A 729 -7.91 -15.21 16.20
N LEU A 730 -6.90 -14.35 16.11
CA LEU A 730 -7.08 -12.89 16.14
C LEU A 730 -7.75 -12.37 14.88
N THR A 731 -7.34 -12.82 13.71
CA THR A 731 -7.98 -12.41 12.46
C THR A 731 -9.42 -12.90 12.43
N GLN A 732 -9.69 -14.14 12.86
CA GLN A 732 -11.02 -14.72 12.85
C GLN A 732 -11.96 -14.02 13.85
N SER A 733 -11.49 -13.78 15.08
CA SER A 733 -12.26 -13.01 16.11
C SER A 733 -12.45 -11.53 15.75
N ALA A 734 -11.65 -11.01 14.82
CA ALA A 734 -11.82 -9.68 14.24
C ALA A 734 -12.77 -9.65 13.02
N GLY A 735 -13.35 -10.79 12.63
CA GLY A 735 -14.28 -10.91 11.50
C GLY A 735 -13.59 -10.98 10.13
N ILE A 736 -12.26 -11.12 10.10
CA ILE A 736 -11.51 -11.35 8.87
C ILE A 736 -11.66 -12.83 8.48
N SER A 737 -11.88 -13.10 7.20
CA SER A 737 -12.01 -14.48 6.71
C SER A 737 -10.77 -15.31 7.02
N PHE A 738 -10.94 -16.61 7.30
CA PHE A 738 -9.83 -17.52 7.59
C PHE A 738 -8.74 -17.50 6.51
N LEU A 739 -9.14 -17.34 5.24
CA LEU A 739 -8.23 -17.30 4.10
C LEU A 739 -7.35 -16.04 4.09
N GLN A 740 -7.93 -14.87 4.39
CA GLN A 740 -7.18 -13.64 4.61
C GLN A 740 -6.31 -13.73 5.86
N GLY A 741 -6.81 -14.35 6.93
CA GLY A 741 -6.00 -14.65 8.12
C GLY A 741 -4.77 -15.49 7.80
N LEU A 742 -4.92 -16.51 6.96
CA LEU A 742 -3.82 -17.37 6.53
C LEU A 742 -2.78 -16.61 5.68
N GLN A 743 -3.22 -15.65 4.88
CA GLN A 743 -2.33 -14.74 4.15
C GLN A 743 -1.55 -13.83 5.12
N SER A 744 -2.20 -13.24 6.12
CA SER A 744 -1.53 -12.44 7.15
C SER A 744 -0.48 -13.24 7.92
N VAL A 745 -0.75 -14.52 8.19
CA VAL A 745 0.24 -15.46 8.77
C VAL A 745 1.40 -15.68 7.80
N GLU A 746 1.12 -15.94 6.51
CA GLU A 746 2.14 -16.16 5.49
C GLU A 746 3.13 -14.99 5.38
N GLU A 747 2.62 -13.76 5.45
CA GLU A 747 3.40 -12.52 5.39
C GLU A 747 4.20 -12.26 6.68
N SER A 748 3.68 -12.73 7.83
CA SER A 748 4.29 -12.53 9.15
C SER A 748 5.40 -13.53 9.49
N LEU A 749 5.40 -14.71 8.88
CA LEU A 749 6.34 -15.79 9.20
C LEU A 749 7.72 -15.58 8.57
N SER A 750 8.75 -15.50 9.41
CA SER A 750 10.15 -15.50 8.98
C SER A 750 10.67 -16.87 8.53
N CYS A 751 9.90 -17.95 8.75
CA CYS A 751 10.32 -19.32 8.48
C CYS A 751 9.84 -19.78 7.09
N PRO A 752 10.70 -19.85 6.06
CA PRO A 752 10.32 -20.26 4.70
C PRO A 752 9.64 -21.63 4.63
N LEU A 753 10.02 -22.60 5.47
CA LEU A 753 9.36 -23.91 5.49
C LEU A 753 7.87 -23.81 5.84
N TRP A 754 7.53 -23.06 6.89
CA TRP A 754 6.14 -22.87 7.30
C TRP A 754 5.37 -21.96 6.35
N ARG A 755 6.04 -20.95 5.78
CA ARG A 755 5.46 -20.11 4.74
C ARG A 755 5.05 -20.93 3.51
N GLN A 756 5.91 -21.85 3.06
CA GLN A 756 5.60 -22.75 1.94
C GLN A 756 4.43 -23.69 2.25
N ARG A 757 4.39 -24.27 3.46
CA ARG A 757 3.29 -25.14 3.90
C ARG A 757 1.94 -24.41 3.93
N LEU A 758 1.92 -23.19 4.48
CA LEU A 758 0.69 -22.40 4.54
C LEU A 758 0.27 -21.88 3.17
N ALA A 759 1.20 -21.50 2.29
CA ALA A 759 0.87 -21.13 0.92
C ALA A 759 0.23 -22.30 0.15
N GLN A 760 0.71 -23.53 0.36
CA GLN A 760 0.08 -24.75 -0.17
C GLN A 760 -1.32 -24.98 0.42
N ALA A 761 -1.47 -24.84 1.75
CA ALA A 761 -2.78 -24.98 2.39
C ALA A 761 -3.78 -23.95 1.86
N ARG A 762 -3.35 -22.69 1.68
CA ARG A 762 -4.16 -21.63 1.08
C ARG A 762 -4.63 -22.00 -0.32
N ALA A 763 -3.73 -22.51 -1.16
CA ALA A 763 -4.06 -22.91 -2.53
C ALA A 763 -5.10 -24.04 -2.56
N LEU A 764 -5.01 -25.01 -1.65
CA LEU A 764 -5.98 -26.11 -1.53
C LEU A 764 -7.36 -25.61 -1.04
N ILE A 765 -7.38 -24.68 -0.08
CA ILE A 765 -8.64 -24.08 0.41
C ILE A 765 -9.30 -23.24 -0.69
N VAL A 766 -8.53 -22.48 -1.47
CA VAL A 766 -9.05 -21.73 -2.64
C VAL A 766 -9.67 -22.66 -3.68
N GLN A 767 -9.13 -23.89 -3.82
CA GLN A 767 -9.68 -24.92 -4.71
C GLN A 767 -10.95 -25.60 -4.15
N GLY A 768 -11.43 -25.20 -2.97
CA GLY A 768 -12.65 -25.70 -2.36
C GLY A 768 -12.45 -26.87 -1.39
N GLU A 769 -11.21 -27.23 -1.02
CA GLU A 769 -11.00 -28.23 0.03
C GLU A 769 -11.33 -27.67 1.43
N PRO A 770 -11.95 -28.47 2.32
CA PRO A 770 -12.15 -28.10 3.73
C PRO A 770 -10.81 -27.76 4.42
N ILE A 771 -10.84 -26.83 5.37
CA ILE A 771 -9.66 -26.29 6.04
C ILE A 771 -8.84 -27.42 6.69
N TRP A 772 -9.50 -28.32 7.44
CA TRP A 772 -8.80 -29.42 8.11
C TRP A 772 -8.10 -30.36 7.11
N GLN A 773 -8.71 -30.58 5.94
CA GLN A 773 -8.20 -31.48 4.90
C GLN A 773 -6.99 -30.86 4.20
N ALA A 774 -7.08 -29.57 3.85
CA ALA A 774 -5.97 -28.82 3.29
C ALA A 774 -4.74 -28.82 4.23
N LEU A 775 -4.94 -28.56 5.53
CA LEU A 775 -3.86 -28.56 6.51
C LEU A 775 -3.24 -29.95 6.72
N SER A 776 -4.03 -31.02 6.61
CA SER A 776 -3.53 -32.40 6.72
C SER A 776 -2.52 -32.75 5.62
N ARG A 777 -2.72 -32.25 4.39
CA ARG A 777 -1.87 -32.53 3.23
C ARG A 777 -0.53 -31.79 3.27
N CYS A 778 -0.48 -30.63 3.91
CA CYS A 778 0.73 -29.81 3.98
C CYS A 778 1.72 -30.26 5.07
N GLY A 779 1.26 -31.07 6.04
CA GLY A 779 2.07 -31.65 7.11
C GLY A 779 2.57 -30.63 8.14
N GLY A 780 3.03 -31.12 9.29
CA GLY A 780 3.53 -30.29 10.40
C GLY A 780 2.50 -29.89 11.45
N PHE A 781 1.22 -30.12 11.21
CA PHE A 781 0.14 -29.98 12.20
C PHE A 781 -0.02 -31.29 12.99
N THR A 782 -0.30 -31.19 14.28
CA THR A 782 -0.51 -32.38 15.13
C THR A 782 -1.90 -32.98 14.88
N PRO A 783 -2.13 -34.27 15.19
CA PRO A 783 -3.46 -34.89 15.07
C PRO A 783 -4.54 -34.12 15.85
N LEU A 784 -4.20 -33.59 17.03
CA LEU A 784 -5.08 -32.75 17.83
C LEU A 784 -5.46 -31.45 17.11
N CYS A 785 -4.52 -30.81 16.40
CA CYS A 785 -4.81 -29.64 15.56
C CYS A 785 -5.89 -29.96 14.53
N LEU A 786 -5.70 -31.04 13.79
CA LEU A 786 -6.59 -31.42 12.69
C LEU A 786 -7.99 -31.76 13.22
N GLN A 787 -8.08 -32.44 14.37
CA GLN A 787 -9.35 -32.74 15.02
C GLN A 787 -10.08 -31.48 15.49
N LEU A 788 -9.41 -30.57 16.21
CA LEU A 788 -10.04 -29.35 16.72
C LEU A 788 -10.46 -28.40 15.59
N ILE A 789 -9.67 -28.31 14.52
CA ILE A 789 -10.03 -27.52 13.34
C ILE A 789 -11.23 -28.14 12.61
N ARG A 790 -11.25 -29.47 12.44
CA ARG A 790 -12.41 -30.16 11.84
C ARG A 790 -13.69 -29.91 12.64
N THR A 791 -13.62 -30.05 13.96
CA THR A 791 -14.76 -29.79 14.85
C THR A 791 -15.19 -28.32 14.78
N GLY A 792 -14.25 -27.38 14.87
CA GLY A 792 -14.52 -25.95 14.80
C GLY A 792 -15.10 -25.49 13.45
N GLU A 793 -14.63 -26.05 12.34
CA GLU A 793 -15.15 -25.80 10.99
C GLU A 793 -16.58 -26.33 10.84
N SER A 794 -16.85 -27.54 11.32
CA SER A 794 -18.21 -28.11 11.26
C SER A 794 -19.22 -27.43 12.20
N ALA A 795 -18.76 -26.92 13.35
CA ALA A 795 -19.60 -26.30 14.37
C ALA A 795 -19.68 -24.77 14.25
N GLY A 796 -18.96 -24.15 13.31
CA GLY A 796 -18.89 -22.70 13.16
C GLY A 796 -18.15 -21.97 14.29
N ALA A 797 -17.40 -22.68 15.15
CA ALA A 797 -16.70 -22.16 16.33
C ALA A 797 -15.17 -22.18 16.14
N LEU A 798 -14.72 -21.83 14.93
CA LEU A 798 -13.31 -21.95 14.53
C LEU A 798 -12.39 -21.02 15.33
N ASP A 799 -12.85 -19.81 15.64
CA ASP A 799 -12.15 -18.83 16.47
C ASP A 799 -11.77 -19.38 17.85
N GLN A 800 -12.73 -19.96 18.58
CA GLN A 800 -12.49 -20.54 19.90
C GLN A 800 -11.53 -21.74 19.83
N MET A 801 -11.67 -22.59 18.80
CA MET A 801 -10.78 -23.74 18.62
C MET A 801 -9.35 -23.31 18.27
N LEU A 802 -9.17 -22.26 17.47
CA LEU A 802 -7.86 -21.70 17.15
C LEU A 802 -7.20 -21.07 18.39
N GLU A 803 -7.96 -20.38 19.23
CA GLU A 803 -7.44 -19.82 20.49
C GLU A 803 -6.99 -20.92 21.46
N ASN A 804 -7.79 -21.98 21.62
CA ASN A 804 -7.42 -23.14 22.42
C ASN A 804 -6.16 -23.82 21.90
N LEU A 805 -6.01 -23.97 20.58
CA LEU A 805 -4.80 -24.50 19.95
C LEU A 805 -3.58 -23.61 20.18
N ALA A 806 -3.75 -22.29 20.11
CA ALA A 806 -2.70 -21.34 20.39
C ALA A 806 -2.20 -21.46 21.83
N HIS A 807 -3.12 -21.59 22.79
CA HIS A 807 -2.82 -21.78 24.21
C HIS A 807 -2.11 -23.12 24.47
N HIS A 808 -2.68 -24.21 23.96
CA HIS A 808 -2.14 -25.56 24.15
C HIS A 808 -0.68 -25.67 23.65
N HIS A 809 -0.40 -25.18 22.45
CA HIS A 809 0.95 -25.21 21.91
C HIS A 809 1.92 -24.29 22.65
N ARG A 810 1.42 -23.18 23.21
CA ARG A 810 2.23 -22.27 24.05
C ARG A 810 2.68 -22.97 25.32
N GLU A 811 1.76 -23.58 26.07
CA GLU A 811 2.07 -24.30 27.31
C GLU A 811 3.00 -25.49 27.07
N GLN A 812 2.72 -26.32 26.06
CA GLN A 812 3.60 -27.46 25.74
C GLN A 812 5.02 -27.03 25.36
N THR A 813 5.16 -25.94 24.61
CA THR A 813 6.48 -25.42 24.22
C THR A 813 7.25 -24.93 25.46
N TYR A 814 6.55 -24.30 26.40
CA TYR A 814 7.13 -23.82 27.64
C TYR A 814 7.58 -24.97 28.56
N GLN A 815 6.73 -25.98 28.75
CA GLN A 815 7.05 -27.19 29.52
C GLN A 815 8.27 -27.94 28.94
N ARG A 816 8.36 -28.05 27.61
CA ARG A 816 9.53 -28.64 26.92
C ARG A 816 10.79 -27.82 27.11
N ALA A 817 10.68 -26.49 27.22
CA ALA A 817 11.84 -25.64 27.48
C ALA A 817 12.33 -25.80 28.93
N ASP A 818 11.42 -26.01 29.88
CA ASP A 818 11.76 -26.27 31.28
C ASP A 818 12.42 -27.63 31.46
N SER A 819 11.95 -28.66 30.76
CA SER A 819 12.58 -29.98 30.81
C SER A 819 13.90 -30.07 30.04
N LEU A 820 14.29 -29.04 29.26
CA LEU A 820 15.55 -29.05 28.48
C LEU A 820 16.77 -29.23 29.39
N ALA A 821 16.83 -28.52 30.52
CA ALA A 821 17.94 -28.63 31.46
C ALA A 821 18.06 -30.04 32.05
N ALA A 822 16.93 -30.64 32.43
CA ALA A 822 16.87 -31.98 33.01
C ALA A 822 17.36 -33.09 32.06
N HIS A 823 17.22 -32.91 30.74
CA HIS A 823 17.77 -33.87 29.76
C HIS A 823 19.26 -33.64 29.46
N LEU A 824 19.73 -32.39 29.52
CA LEU A 824 21.12 -32.05 29.21
C LEU A 824 22.09 -32.46 30.32
N GLU A 825 21.66 -32.44 31.58
CA GLU A 825 22.51 -32.75 32.73
C GLU A 825 23.02 -34.20 32.76
N PRO A 826 22.19 -35.26 32.62
CA PRO A 826 22.69 -36.64 32.53
C PRO A 826 23.59 -36.87 31.32
N MET A 827 23.24 -36.28 30.17
CA MET A 827 24.04 -36.37 28.95
C MET A 827 25.43 -35.76 29.16
N MET A 828 25.49 -34.60 29.80
CA MET A 828 26.74 -33.93 30.14
C MET A 828 27.58 -34.76 31.11
N LEU A 829 26.99 -35.32 32.18
CA LEU A 829 27.69 -36.17 33.14
C LEU A 829 28.28 -37.42 32.50
N VAL A 830 27.55 -38.07 31.60
CA VAL A 830 28.05 -39.22 30.83
C VAL A 830 29.22 -38.81 29.93
N ILE A 831 29.11 -37.67 29.25
CA ILE A 831 30.18 -37.16 28.37
C ILE A 831 31.43 -36.80 29.18
N THR A 832 31.31 -35.98 30.23
CA THR A 832 32.46 -35.55 31.04
C THR A 832 33.06 -36.72 31.81
N GLY A 833 32.24 -37.60 32.38
CA GLY A 833 32.69 -38.81 33.06
C GLY A 833 33.43 -39.77 32.13
N SER A 834 32.92 -40.01 30.93
CA SER A 834 33.61 -40.85 29.93
C SER A 834 34.92 -40.23 29.49
N LEU A 835 34.93 -38.92 29.24
CA LEU A 835 36.09 -38.19 28.73
C LEU A 835 37.21 -38.13 29.78
N VAL A 836 36.88 -37.82 31.04
CA VAL A 836 37.85 -37.87 32.16
C VAL A 836 38.26 -39.31 32.49
N GLY A 837 37.32 -40.26 32.48
CA GLY A 837 37.58 -41.66 32.76
C GLY A 837 38.56 -42.30 31.77
N ILE A 838 38.35 -42.12 30.47
CA ILE A 838 39.26 -42.60 29.42
C ILE A 838 40.66 -42.02 29.63
N LEU A 839 40.76 -40.74 29.97
CA LEU A 839 42.02 -40.06 30.19
C LEU A 839 42.76 -40.60 31.42
N VAL A 840 42.05 -40.77 32.55
CA VAL A 840 42.62 -41.33 33.78
C VAL A 840 43.11 -42.76 33.53
N VAL A 841 42.30 -43.62 32.89
CA VAL A 841 42.72 -44.98 32.54
C VAL A 841 43.94 -44.97 31.63
N ALA A 842 43.97 -44.11 30.61
CA ALA A 842 45.12 -43.98 29.72
C ALA A 842 46.40 -43.55 30.44
N MET A 843 46.29 -42.82 31.55
CA MET A 843 47.43 -42.40 32.37
C MET A 843 47.88 -43.45 33.39
N TYR A 844 46.96 -44.15 34.05
CA TYR A 844 47.31 -45.11 35.11
C TYR A 844 47.66 -46.50 34.57
N LEU A 845 47.10 -46.91 33.43
CA LEU A 845 47.37 -48.23 32.84
C LEU A 845 48.87 -48.49 32.59
N PRO A 846 49.66 -47.53 32.07
CA PRO A 846 51.12 -47.67 32.01
C PRO A 846 51.77 -47.90 33.39
N VAL A 847 51.31 -47.21 34.44
CA VAL A 847 51.91 -47.26 35.79
C VAL A 847 51.75 -48.64 36.41
N PHE A 848 50.59 -49.26 36.24
CA PHE A 848 50.38 -50.65 36.68
C PHE A 848 51.27 -51.63 35.92
N HIS A 849 51.40 -51.48 34.59
CA HIS A 849 52.31 -52.31 33.79
C HIS A 849 53.79 -52.14 34.17
N LEU A 850 54.20 -50.94 34.58
CA LEU A 850 55.55 -50.69 35.10
C LEU A 850 55.75 -51.38 36.47
N GLY A 851 54.75 -51.34 37.34
CA GLY A 851 54.74 -52.04 38.62
C GLY A 851 54.90 -53.56 38.46
N ASP A 852 54.20 -54.15 37.49
CA ASP A 852 54.34 -55.58 37.16
C ASP A 852 55.72 -55.90 36.55
N ALA A 853 56.25 -55.01 35.70
CA ALA A 853 57.58 -55.19 35.10
C ALA A 853 58.72 -55.05 36.14
N ILE A 854 58.56 -54.23 37.16
CA ILE A 854 59.54 -54.06 38.26
C ILE A 854 59.36 -55.15 39.33
N GLY A 855 58.11 -55.55 39.64
CA GLY A 855 57.80 -56.61 40.60
C GLY A 855 58.15 -58.01 40.12
N GLY A 856 58.10 -58.27 38.80
CA GLY A 856 58.50 -59.55 38.19
C GLY A 856 60.01 -59.81 38.15
N VAL A 857 60.85 -58.83 38.50
CA VAL A 857 62.33 -58.96 38.54
C VAL A 857 62.82 -59.36 39.94
N GLY A 858 61.91 -59.55 40.91
CA GLY A 858 62.22 -59.98 42.29
C GLY A 858 61.82 -61.42 42.64
N GLY A 859 61.51 -62.28 41.66
CA GLY A 859 61.14 -63.70 41.85
C GLY A 859 62.18 -64.66 41.32
#